data_AF-A0A2V4R841-F1
#
_entry.id   AF-A0A2V4R841-F1
#
_cell.length_a   1.000
_cell.length_b   1.000
_cell.length_c   1.000
_cell.angle_alpha   90.00
_cell.angle_beta   90.00
_cell.angle_gamma   90.00
#
_symmetry.space_group_name_H-M   'P 1'
#
loop_
_entity.id
_entity.type
_entity.pdbx_description
1 polymer ?
#
loop_
_entity_poly.entity_id
_entity_poly.type
_entity_poly.pdbx_seq_one_letter_code
_entity_poly.pdbx_strand_id
1 'polypeptide(L)'
;MAIYHLHAKVISRATGRSAVAAAAYRAASRLHDVRLDRDHDFSNKSGVVHSEILLPDGAPERFLDRATLWNEVEAIEKRKDAQLAREVEFSIPREMTQAQGIALARDFVREQFVERGMVADLNVHWDIGEDGQAKPHAHVMLSTRRIEVRTGEAVHGRRNGISHPERSGRGAYDFAPDPGPDGAERGGRSAQAHDPSADRDPGDAARHPAEALDAGEALAAAGRTARLIAAARLRHEGLGLAQNQPSIGFGAKERSWNDRDLLLTWRERWASLANERLAELDLDVRIDHRSFAAQGIDLEPQNKIGPAGMRREERGEDAERVADHLEIARRNGERLLAEPHVALEALTRQQSTFTRRDLARFVDRHTADAEQFSAVMVRVEACPELVALGKDGHGRERFSTRAMIGVEQRLEEASFAMGQSQGHAVPLAVRRAAMARDGLGDEQALAVGEVTKSRDLSVVVGYAGTGKSTMLGVAREAWEEAGYRVRGAALSGIAAEGLEAGAGIESRTLASLERAWARGFDLLERGDVLVVDEAGMVGSRQMERVLSAAREAGAKVVLVGDPEQLQAIEAGGAFRAVAERVGSVEITTVRRQREDWQQAATKELATGRTDRALERYETAGLVRGHDTLEEARAGVVAGWDEARQAAPEESQIMLAHRRVDVRALNEAAREIRREAGELGDDVLVSTAQGERMFADGERVYFLRNDRELGVKNGTLGTVRGIVGSPDAGDLVLSVQLDGPGGTGRGRVVSVSVADYDALDHGYAATIHKSQGVTVDRAHVLATGSLDRHGVYVALSRHRESVSVHWGRDDVGDRDGLVRRLSRERLKDTTLDYPQVRDRDAGFARRRGLHVPESEIVVGREKAASGPQKDRQAEAVRTPDPAPAQRKRGMFDGLDLSVRLGRRTSEKDVSAGMNAGASKGESGVEREAPASPFAGLRLPRVQRAQVPAGLDGFIPGSDPLQQAVERYARAWVDAERMVRQELPVLEHQKKALFEAGRDLERVRRGGEADLRAALKHQPEIRQALYGLEGPARARKLVEGLEHEDRVRKSPDLRAARFVKAWDGLSREQQGVALKELKRDAQLESILREKSRELGIRKGSTLDHGLHPHQREQALSRSRSRGMDMGM
;
A
#
# COMPACT_ATOMS: atom_id res chain seq x y z
N MET A 1 -6.77 -12.03 11.87
CA MET A 1 -5.46 -11.42 11.59
C MET A 1 -4.75 -12.39 10.66
N ALA A 2 -3.99 -11.87 9.70
CA ALA A 2 -3.07 -12.63 8.88
C ALA A 2 -2.06 -13.35 9.79
N ILE A 3 -1.89 -14.65 9.59
CA ILE A 3 -0.95 -15.50 10.33
C ILE A 3 0.22 -15.76 9.41
N TYR A 4 1.43 -15.64 9.91
CA TYR A 4 2.60 -16.13 9.22
C TYR A 4 2.75 -17.63 9.47
N HIS A 5 2.78 -18.43 8.42
CA HIS A 5 3.21 -19.82 8.46
C HIS A 5 3.86 -20.16 7.12
N LEU A 6 5.08 -20.67 7.18
CA LEU A 6 5.75 -21.33 6.08
C LEU A 6 6.61 -22.43 6.66
N HIS A 7 6.33 -23.65 6.23
CA HIS A 7 7.01 -24.87 6.69
C HIS A 7 7.44 -25.69 5.48
N ALA A 8 8.63 -26.28 5.54
CA ALA A 8 9.14 -27.12 4.47
C ALA A 8 9.62 -28.47 5.02
N LYS A 9 9.23 -29.57 4.37
CA LYS A 9 9.63 -30.93 4.74
C LYS A 9 9.95 -31.78 3.52
N VAL A 10 10.81 -32.77 3.69
CA VAL A 10 11.16 -33.71 2.62
C VAL A 10 10.22 -34.90 2.63
N ILE A 11 9.72 -35.30 1.47
CA ILE A 11 9.00 -36.55 1.26
C ILE A 11 10.06 -37.61 0.92
N SER A 12 10.24 -38.57 1.81
CA SER A 12 11.25 -39.62 1.70
C SER A 12 10.60 -41.00 1.70
N ARG A 13 11.14 -41.88 0.86
CA ARG A 13 10.72 -43.28 0.77
C ARG A 13 10.98 -44.04 2.08
N ALA A 14 11.99 -43.65 2.87
CA ALA A 14 12.27 -44.25 4.18
C ALA A 14 11.13 -44.08 5.19
N THR A 15 10.29 -43.07 5.02
CA THR A 15 9.11 -42.81 5.86
C THR A 15 7.84 -43.52 5.36
N GLY A 16 7.97 -44.43 4.38
CA GLY A 16 6.85 -45.16 3.78
C GLY A 16 5.95 -44.31 2.86
N ARG A 17 6.37 -43.09 2.52
CA ARG A 17 5.57 -42.13 1.72
C ARG A 17 5.86 -42.28 0.23
N SER A 18 4.79 -42.27 -0.59
CA SER A 18 4.84 -42.20 -2.06
C SER A 18 4.60 -40.75 -2.52
N ALA A 19 5.34 -40.29 -3.52
CA ALA A 19 5.14 -38.99 -4.14
C ALA A 19 3.80 -38.92 -4.89
N VAL A 20 3.39 -40.01 -5.55
CA VAL A 20 2.10 -40.10 -6.26
C VAL A 20 0.94 -40.04 -5.26
N ALA A 21 1.03 -40.80 -4.15
CA ALA A 21 0.02 -40.77 -3.09
C ALA A 21 -0.08 -39.38 -2.43
N ALA A 22 1.07 -38.74 -2.22
CA ALA A 22 1.17 -37.40 -1.68
C ALA A 22 0.52 -36.36 -2.63
N ALA A 23 0.78 -36.45 -3.93
CA ALA A 23 0.19 -35.55 -4.92
C ALA A 23 -1.33 -35.74 -5.03
N ALA A 24 -1.81 -36.98 -5.08
CA ALA A 24 -3.25 -37.31 -5.12
C ALA A 24 -3.99 -36.73 -3.90
N TYR A 25 -3.41 -36.86 -2.71
CA TYR A 25 -4.02 -36.36 -1.47
C TYR A 25 -4.17 -34.83 -1.44
N ARG A 26 -3.22 -34.10 -2.01
CA ARG A 26 -3.22 -32.61 -2.01
C ARG A 26 -4.14 -32.07 -3.09
N ALA A 27 -4.11 -32.66 -4.28
CA ALA A 27 -4.96 -32.28 -5.39
C ALA A 27 -6.42 -32.74 -5.25
N ALA A 28 -6.74 -33.55 -4.23
CA ALA A 28 -8.03 -34.22 -4.10
C ALA A 28 -8.41 -34.97 -5.39
N SER A 29 -7.46 -35.74 -5.92
CA SER A 29 -7.62 -36.47 -7.17
C SER A 29 -7.40 -37.97 -7.00
N ARG A 30 -7.75 -38.73 -8.04
CA ARG A 30 -7.40 -40.14 -8.17
C ARG A 30 -6.16 -40.27 -9.06
N LEU A 31 -5.06 -40.82 -8.53
CA LEU A 31 -3.84 -41.10 -9.30
C LEU A 31 -3.42 -42.56 -9.12
N HIS A 32 -2.94 -43.19 -10.19
CA HIS A 32 -2.37 -44.53 -10.15
C HIS A 32 -0.86 -44.47 -9.88
N ASP A 33 -0.39 -45.19 -8.86
CA ASP A 33 1.04 -45.35 -8.54
C ASP A 33 1.57 -46.61 -9.24
N VAL A 34 2.34 -46.42 -10.31
CA VAL A 34 2.87 -47.52 -11.15
C VAL A 34 3.85 -48.39 -10.37
N ARG A 35 4.55 -47.83 -9.37
CA ARG A 35 5.54 -48.57 -8.58
C ARG A 35 4.86 -49.48 -7.56
N LEU A 36 3.73 -49.05 -7.00
CA LEU A 36 2.96 -49.80 -6.01
C LEU A 36 1.79 -50.58 -6.61
N ASP A 37 1.53 -50.40 -7.91
CA ASP A 37 0.40 -50.97 -8.66
C ASP A 37 -0.94 -50.77 -7.93
N ARG A 38 -1.22 -49.53 -7.52
CA ARG A 38 -2.45 -49.19 -6.81
C ARG A 38 -2.93 -47.79 -7.09
N ASP A 39 -4.25 -47.61 -7.01
CA ASP A 39 -4.88 -46.31 -7.09
C ASP A 39 -4.93 -45.62 -5.73
N HIS A 40 -4.63 -44.32 -5.75
CA HIS A 40 -4.78 -43.40 -4.64
C HIS A 40 -5.94 -42.44 -4.95
N ASP A 41 -7.12 -42.74 -4.41
CA ASP A 41 -8.34 -41.95 -4.66
C ASP A 41 -8.69 -41.04 -3.48
N PHE A 42 -8.53 -39.72 -3.69
CA PHE A 42 -8.94 -38.69 -2.75
C PHE A 42 -9.97 -37.71 -3.35
N SER A 43 -10.68 -38.12 -4.41
CA SER A 43 -11.68 -37.29 -5.11
C SER A 43 -12.82 -36.79 -4.21
N ASN A 44 -13.14 -37.52 -3.14
CA ASN A 44 -14.16 -37.14 -2.16
C ASN A 44 -13.71 -36.04 -1.18
N LYS A 45 -12.46 -35.58 -1.25
CA LYS A 45 -11.92 -34.56 -0.35
C LYS A 45 -12.35 -33.16 -0.81
N SER A 46 -13.14 -32.48 0.01
CA SER A 46 -13.54 -31.08 -0.22
C SER A 46 -12.49 -30.09 0.30
N GLY A 47 -12.58 -28.84 -0.17
CA GLY A 47 -11.76 -27.72 0.31
C GLY A 47 -10.58 -27.35 -0.57
N VAL A 48 -10.23 -28.15 -1.59
CA VAL A 48 -9.28 -27.73 -2.64
C VAL A 48 -9.99 -26.77 -3.57
N VAL A 49 -9.45 -25.56 -3.70
CA VAL A 49 -10.03 -24.49 -4.52
C VAL A 49 -9.22 -24.14 -5.76
N HIS A 50 -7.96 -24.59 -5.80
CA HIS A 50 -7.07 -24.44 -6.94
C HIS A 50 -6.05 -25.57 -6.95
N SER A 51 -5.74 -26.11 -8.13
CA SER A 51 -4.74 -27.17 -8.31
C SER A 51 -4.09 -27.00 -9.67
N GLU A 52 -2.76 -26.90 -9.70
CA GLU A 52 -2.00 -26.56 -10.89
C GLU A 52 -0.56 -27.03 -10.79
N ILE A 53 0.04 -27.43 -11.92
CA ILE A 53 1.48 -27.65 -12.02
C ILE A 53 2.09 -26.48 -12.78
N LEU A 54 3.09 -25.83 -12.17
CA LEU A 54 3.91 -24.81 -12.81
C LEU A 54 5.24 -25.41 -13.21
N LEU A 55 5.57 -25.22 -14.49
CA LEU A 55 6.78 -25.74 -15.12
C LEU A 55 7.81 -24.61 -15.27
N PRO A 56 9.10 -24.88 -15.02
CA PRO A 56 10.17 -23.97 -15.39
C PRO A 56 10.35 -23.97 -16.92
N ASP A 57 10.97 -22.91 -17.44
CA ASP A 57 11.22 -22.78 -18.87
C ASP A 57 12.04 -23.97 -19.40
N GLY A 58 11.63 -24.48 -20.57
CA GLY A 58 12.25 -25.65 -21.19
C GLY A 58 11.82 -27.02 -20.61
N ALA A 59 10.96 -27.06 -19.59
CA ALA A 59 10.40 -28.32 -19.11
C ALA A 59 9.35 -28.91 -20.08
N PRO A 60 9.32 -30.24 -20.25
CA PRO A 60 8.34 -30.89 -21.12
C PRO A 60 6.90 -30.66 -20.67
N GLU A 61 6.02 -30.27 -21.59
CA GLU A 61 4.58 -30.06 -21.32
C GLU A 61 3.89 -31.30 -20.73
N ARG A 62 4.39 -32.52 -21.00
CA ARG A 62 3.86 -33.75 -20.38
C ARG A 62 3.89 -33.73 -18.86
N PHE A 63 4.76 -32.92 -18.24
CA PHE A 63 4.81 -32.75 -16.79
C PHE A 63 3.69 -31.89 -16.23
N LEU A 64 2.86 -31.24 -17.07
CA LEU A 64 1.58 -30.68 -16.65
C LEU A 64 0.60 -31.77 -16.20
N ASP A 65 0.77 -33.01 -16.67
CA ASP A 65 0.04 -34.14 -16.14
C ASP A 65 0.68 -34.64 -14.84
N ARG A 66 -0.08 -34.53 -13.75
CA ARG A 66 0.35 -34.89 -12.39
C ARG A 66 0.70 -36.36 -12.25
N ALA A 67 -0.04 -37.25 -12.91
CA ALA A 67 0.23 -38.69 -12.87
C ALA A 67 1.59 -38.98 -13.53
N THR A 68 1.84 -38.40 -14.69
CA THR A 68 3.10 -38.52 -15.43
C THR A 68 4.28 -37.98 -14.61
N LEU A 69 4.17 -36.75 -14.10
CA LEU A 69 5.21 -36.09 -13.32
C LEU A 69 5.69 -36.94 -12.13
N TRP A 70 4.77 -37.33 -11.24
CA TRP A 70 5.16 -37.97 -9.99
C TRP A 70 5.51 -39.45 -10.16
N ASN A 71 4.98 -40.13 -11.18
CA ASN A 71 5.44 -41.48 -11.53
C ASN A 71 6.86 -41.46 -12.13
N GLU A 72 7.22 -40.45 -12.95
CA GLU A 72 8.60 -40.30 -13.44
C GLU A 72 9.59 -40.03 -12.28
N VAL A 73 9.21 -39.19 -11.30
CA VAL A 73 10.01 -38.96 -10.08
C VAL A 73 10.21 -40.26 -9.29
N GLU A 74 9.15 -41.05 -9.09
CA GLU A 74 9.23 -42.33 -8.39
C GLU A 74 10.12 -43.35 -9.13
N ALA A 75 10.04 -43.40 -10.46
CA ALA A 75 10.78 -44.33 -11.30
C ALA A 75 12.29 -44.03 -11.33
N ILE A 76 12.69 -42.75 -11.30
CA ILE A 76 14.10 -42.34 -11.33
C ILE A 76 14.82 -42.67 -10.01
N GLU A 77 14.10 -42.65 -8.89
CA GLU A 77 14.68 -42.91 -7.58
C GLU A 77 14.76 -44.41 -7.28
N LYS A 78 15.96 -44.97 -7.28
CA LYS A 78 16.19 -46.42 -7.07
C LYS A 78 16.45 -46.81 -5.61
N ARG A 79 16.83 -45.87 -4.74
CA ARG A 79 17.20 -46.17 -3.34
C ARG A 79 15.97 -46.23 -2.41
N LYS A 80 16.08 -47.01 -1.34
CA LYS A 80 15.03 -47.15 -0.31
C LYS A 80 14.84 -45.91 0.56
N ASP A 81 15.89 -45.10 0.68
CA ASP A 81 15.96 -43.84 1.45
C ASP A 81 15.90 -42.59 0.55
N ALA A 82 15.46 -42.77 -0.70
CA ALA A 82 15.38 -41.67 -1.66
C ALA A 82 14.46 -40.55 -1.17
N GLN A 83 14.98 -39.33 -1.23
CA GLN A 83 14.19 -38.10 -1.14
C GLN A 83 13.50 -37.88 -2.48
N LEU A 84 12.17 -37.94 -2.50
CA LEU A 84 11.37 -37.94 -3.72
C LEU A 84 10.98 -36.51 -4.12
N ALA A 85 10.47 -35.76 -3.15
CA ALA A 85 9.99 -34.40 -3.34
C ALA A 85 10.26 -33.55 -2.09
N ARG A 86 10.29 -32.23 -2.26
CA ARG A 86 10.21 -31.30 -1.13
C ARG A 86 8.80 -30.74 -1.08
N GLU A 87 8.19 -30.74 0.09
CA GLU A 87 6.92 -30.08 0.33
C GLU A 87 7.15 -28.75 1.01
N VAL A 88 6.49 -27.71 0.51
CA VAL A 88 6.37 -26.42 1.17
C VAL A 88 4.90 -26.15 1.43
N GLU A 89 4.56 -25.83 2.66
CA GLU A 89 3.22 -25.49 3.11
C GLU A 89 3.21 -24.09 3.70
N PHE A 90 2.30 -23.22 3.26
CA PHE A 90 2.22 -21.85 3.75
C PHE A 90 0.78 -21.33 3.92
N SER A 91 0.63 -20.36 4.82
CA SER A 91 -0.66 -19.75 5.14
C SER A 91 -0.97 -18.52 4.34
N ILE A 92 -2.10 -18.53 3.65
CA ILE A 92 -2.65 -17.37 2.99
C ILE A 92 -3.42 -16.53 4.03
N PRO A 93 -3.32 -15.19 4.02
CA PRO A 93 -4.11 -14.33 4.90
C PRO A 93 -5.62 -14.52 4.72
N ARG A 94 -6.36 -14.65 5.83
CA ARG A 94 -7.81 -14.91 5.82
C ARG A 94 -8.62 -13.70 5.37
N GLU A 95 -8.01 -12.53 5.48
CA GLU A 95 -8.58 -11.27 5.06
C GLU A 95 -8.68 -11.15 3.52
N MET A 96 -8.05 -12.05 2.76
CA MET A 96 -8.12 -12.10 1.29
C MET A 96 -9.29 -12.95 0.80
N THR A 97 -9.81 -12.60 -0.37
CA THR A 97 -10.72 -13.48 -1.11
C THR A 97 -9.99 -14.71 -1.65
N GLN A 98 -10.75 -15.75 -2.01
CA GLN A 98 -10.21 -16.97 -2.61
C GLN A 98 -9.35 -16.68 -3.84
N ALA A 99 -9.84 -15.83 -4.76
CA ALA A 99 -9.10 -15.45 -5.96
C ALA A 99 -7.79 -14.71 -5.64
N GLN A 100 -7.82 -13.78 -4.69
CA GLN A 100 -6.64 -13.03 -4.25
C GLN A 100 -5.58 -13.92 -3.61
N GLY A 101 -6.01 -14.89 -2.79
CA GLY A 101 -5.09 -15.84 -2.18
C GLY A 101 -4.50 -16.86 -3.15
N ILE A 102 -5.28 -17.31 -4.13
CA ILE A 102 -4.77 -18.16 -5.23
C ILE A 102 -3.71 -17.41 -6.01
N ALA A 103 -3.97 -16.15 -6.38
CA ALA A 103 -3.00 -15.31 -7.07
C ALA A 103 -1.72 -15.14 -6.24
N LEU A 104 -1.84 -14.77 -4.96
CA LEU A 104 -0.69 -14.65 -4.05
C LEU A 104 0.13 -15.95 -3.95
N ALA A 105 -0.52 -17.10 -3.84
CA ALA A 105 0.16 -18.38 -3.75
C ALA A 105 0.87 -18.75 -5.07
N ARG A 106 0.23 -18.49 -6.21
CA ARG A 106 0.80 -18.69 -7.54
C ARG A 106 2.00 -17.79 -7.79
N ASP A 107 1.88 -16.51 -7.45
CA ASP A 107 2.96 -15.53 -7.55
C ASP A 107 4.16 -16.06 -6.77
N PHE A 108 3.99 -16.34 -5.46
CA PHE A 108 5.06 -16.87 -4.62
C PHE A 108 5.73 -18.14 -5.17
N VAL A 109 4.94 -19.09 -5.68
CA VAL A 109 5.47 -20.35 -6.23
C VAL A 109 6.31 -20.10 -7.48
N ARG A 110 5.82 -19.23 -8.37
CA ARG A 110 6.54 -18.84 -9.57
C ARG A 110 7.87 -18.20 -9.20
N GLU A 111 7.84 -17.20 -8.32
CA GLU A 111 9.02 -16.40 -7.98
C GLU A 111 10.10 -17.19 -7.22
N GLN A 112 9.69 -18.07 -6.32
CA GLN A 112 10.61 -18.68 -5.37
C GLN A 112 11.03 -20.09 -5.73
N PHE A 113 10.28 -20.78 -6.60
CA PHE A 113 10.55 -22.17 -6.97
C PHE A 113 10.74 -22.34 -8.48
N VAL A 114 9.76 -21.91 -9.28
CA VAL A 114 9.76 -22.19 -10.73
C VAL A 114 10.93 -21.51 -11.44
N GLU A 115 11.17 -20.23 -11.14
CA GLU A 115 12.29 -19.47 -11.73
C GLU A 115 13.68 -20.00 -11.36
N ARG A 116 13.79 -20.84 -10.31
CA ARG A 116 15.03 -21.52 -9.93
C ARG A 116 15.22 -22.87 -10.64
N GLY A 117 14.30 -23.24 -11.53
CA GLY A 117 14.29 -24.48 -12.29
C GLY A 117 13.53 -25.64 -11.62
N MET A 118 12.70 -25.38 -10.61
CA MET A 118 11.91 -26.43 -9.94
C MET A 118 10.55 -26.63 -10.63
N VAL A 119 10.14 -27.87 -10.85
CA VAL A 119 8.73 -28.17 -11.16
C VAL A 119 7.92 -28.10 -9.87
N ALA A 120 6.83 -27.33 -9.87
CA ALA A 120 6.02 -27.07 -8.69
C ALA A 120 4.55 -27.46 -8.87
N ASP A 121 4.08 -28.42 -8.07
CA ASP A 121 2.67 -28.82 -7.99
C ASP A 121 1.97 -28.07 -6.85
N LEU A 122 1.27 -26.98 -7.21
CA LEU A 122 0.58 -26.06 -6.31
C LEU A 122 -0.88 -26.51 -6.09
N ASN A 123 -1.27 -26.66 -4.84
CA ASN A 123 -2.64 -26.97 -4.43
C ASN A 123 -3.07 -25.98 -3.34
N VAL A 124 -4.09 -25.16 -3.61
CA VAL A 124 -4.63 -24.19 -2.66
C VAL A 124 -5.90 -24.74 -2.04
N HIS A 125 -5.94 -24.69 -0.71
CA HIS A 125 -7.03 -25.16 0.11
C HIS A 125 -7.70 -23.96 0.79
N TRP A 126 -9.04 -23.98 0.85
CA TRP A 126 -9.89 -22.96 1.46
C TRP A 126 -10.89 -23.57 2.44
N ASP A 127 -10.39 -24.50 3.25
CA ASP A 127 -11.17 -25.18 4.27
C ASP A 127 -11.76 -24.21 5.31
N ILE A 128 -12.91 -24.53 5.89
CA ILE A 128 -13.47 -23.82 7.04
C ILE A 128 -12.85 -24.39 8.33
N GLY A 129 -12.31 -23.51 9.19
CA GLY A 129 -11.81 -23.85 10.52
C GLY A 129 -12.94 -23.99 11.55
N GLU A 130 -12.60 -24.43 12.76
CA GLU A 130 -13.58 -24.62 13.86
C GLU A 130 -14.23 -23.32 14.32
N ASP A 131 -13.54 -22.20 14.15
CA ASP A 131 -14.04 -20.84 14.36
C ASP A 131 -15.12 -20.42 13.33
N GLY A 132 -15.49 -21.32 12.41
CA GLY A 132 -16.43 -21.06 11.33
C GLY A 132 -15.89 -20.13 10.25
N GLN A 133 -14.58 -19.79 10.29
CA GLN A 133 -13.93 -18.90 9.34
C GLN A 133 -13.07 -19.68 8.35
N ALA A 134 -12.82 -19.11 7.17
CA ALA A 134 -11.93 -19.73 6.19
C ALA A 134 -10.48 -19.81 6.71
N LYS A 135 -9.81 -20.94 6.47
CA LYS A 135 -8.40 -21.21 6.82
C LYS A 135 -7.57 -21.50 5.55
N PRO A 136 -7.38 -20.49 4.69
CA PRO A 136 -6.68 -20.70 3.44
C PRO A 136 -5.21 -21.04 3.63
N HIS A 137 -4.73 -22.01 2.85
CA HIS A 137 -3.35 -22.46 2.84
C HIS A 137 -3.01 -23.08 1.48
N ALA A 138 -1.73 -23.13 1.15
CA ALA A 138 -1.25 -23.80 -0.04
C ALA A 138 -0.26 -24.90 0.35
N HIS A 139 -0.35 -26.02 -0.36
CA HIS A 139 0.67 -27.06 -0.40
C HIS A 139 1.34 -27.02 -1.76
N VAL A 140 2.67 -27.05 -1.77
CA VAL A 140 3.48 -27.08 -2.98
C VAL A 140 4.40 -28.28 -2.89
N MET A 141 4.28 -29.20 -3.84
CA MET A 141 5.26 -30.29 -4.00
C MET A 141 6.26 -29.89 -5.08
N LEU A 142 7.54 -29.91 -4.73
CA LEU A 142 8.66 -29.50 -5.56
C LEU A 142 9.51 -30.70 -5.96
N SER A 143 9.91 -30.73 -7.23
CA SER A 143 10.95 -31.63 -7.71
C SER A 143 12.28 -31.36 -6.99
N THR A 144 13.07 -32.42 -6.74
CA THR A 144 14.42 -32.30 -6.14
C THR A 144 15.54 -32.28 -7.17
N ARG A 145 15.19 -32.29 -8.46
CA ARG A 145 16.08 -32.37 -9.62
C ARG A 145 15.69 -31.30 -10.64
N ARG A 146 16.68 -30.67 -11.28
CA ARG A 146 16.45 -29.80 -12.45
C ARG A 146 16.01 -30.63 -13.65
N ILE A 147 15.34 -29.99 -14.61
CA ILE A 147 15.09 -30.60 -15.92
C ILE A 147 16.31 -30.38 -16.80
N GLU A 148 16.83 -31.44 -17.42
CA GLU A 148 18.00 -31.40 -18.29
C GLU A 148 17.69 -32.09 -19.62
N VAL A 149 18.32 -31.59 -20.69
CA VAL A 149 18.32 -32.22 -22.01
C VAL A 149 19.42 -33.28 -22.02
N ARG A 150 19.06 -34.57 -22.07
CA ARG A 150 20.05 -35.64 -22.19
C ARG A 150 20.28 -35.99 -23.66
N THR A 151 21.45 -35.65 -24.18
CA THR A 151 21.97 -36.24 -25.43
C THR A 151 22.50 -37.64 -25.11
N GLY A 152 22.08 -38.63 -25.91
CA GLY A 152 22.31 -40.04 -25.61
C GLY A 152 23.78 -40.43 -25.74
N GLU A 153 24.53 -40.38 -24.63
CA GLU A 153 25.72 -41.20 -24.43
C GLU A 153 25.61 -42.03 -23.15
N ALA A 154 25.80 -43.34 -23.31
CA ALA A 154 25.62 -44.34 -22.27
C ALA A 154 26.74 -44.25 -21.21
N VAL A 155 26.37 -43.93 -19.96
CA VAL A 155 27.24 -44.14 -18.80
C VAL A 155 27.24 -45.63 -18.45
N HIS A 156 28.17 -46.39 -19.04
CA HIS A 156 28.62 -47.65 -18.46
C HIS A 156 29.83 -47.36 -17.56
N GLY A 157 29.74 -47.80 -16.30
CA GLY A 157 30.73 -47.50 -15.28
C GLY A 157 32.12 -48.05 -15.57
N ARG A 158 33.14 -47.24 -15.26
CA ARG A 158 34.39 -47.73 -14.68
C ARG A 158 34.67 -46.93 -13.42
N ARG A 159 34.66 -47.64 -12.29
CA ARG A 159 35.44 -47.23 -11.11
C ARG A 159 36.90 -47.21 -11.54
N ASN A 160 37.60 -46.11 -11.30
CA ASN A 160 39.00 -46.12 -10.88
C ASN A 160 39.33 -44.80 -10.17
N GLY A 161 39.67 -44.95 -8.88
CA GLY A 161 40.61 -44.15 -8.11
C GLY A 161 40.43 -42.63 -8.07
N ILE A 162 39.74 -42.13 -7.05
CA ILE A 162 40.16 -40.89 -6.38
C ILE A 162 40.23 -41.17 -4.88
N SER A 163 41.41 -40.89 -4.34
CA SER A 163 41.89 -41.06 -2.97
C SER A 163 41.10 -40.26 -1.94
N HIS A 164 40.86 -40.89 -0.79
CA HIS A 164 40.39 -40.23 0.43
C HIS A 164 41.39 -39.17 0.91
N PRO A 165 40.95 -38.00 1.39
CA PRO A 165 41.70 -37.25 2.39
C PRO A 165 41.32 -37.79 3.78
N GLU A 166 42.35 -38.12 4.53
CA GLU A 166 42.30 -38.68 5.86
C GLU A 166 41.71 -37.72 6.90
N ARG A 167 41.09 -38.33 7.92
CA ARG A 167 40.79 -37.68 9.19
C ARG A 167 42.09 -37.29 9.92
N SER A 168 42.21 -36.04 10.32
CA SER A 168 42.89 -35.62 11.55
C SER A 168 42.09 -34.41 12.09
N GLY A 169 41.81 -34.26 13.38
CA GLY A 169 42.68 -34.44 14.53
C GLY A 169 42.96 -33.04 15.09
N ARG A 170 42.61 -32.81 16.36
CA ARG A 170 42.71 -31.52 17.09
C ARG A 170 44.13 -30.94 17.11
N GLY A 171 44.24 -29.61 17.25
CA GLY A 171 45.43 -28.86 17.70
C GLY A 171 45.72 -27.66 16.78
N ALA A 172 45.49 -26.40 17.17
CA ALA A 172 46.21 -25.55 18.11
C ALA A 172 47.41 -24.79 17.49
N TYR A 173 47.28 -23.45 17.49
CA TYR A 173 48.27 -22.36 17.43
C TYR A 173 49.08 -22.07 16.14
N ASP A 174 48.92 -20.81 15.70
CA ASP A 174 49.97 -19.78 15.54
C ASP A 174 50.66 -19.46 14.19
N PHE A 175 50.61 -18.14 13.93
CA PHE A 175 51.51 -17.20 13.22
C PHE A 175 51.79 -17.32 11.70
N ALA A 176 51.52 -16.19 11.03
CA ALA A 176 52.02 -15.74 9.72
C ALA A 176 53.59 -15.68 9.67
N PRO A 177 54.31 -15.42 8.55
CA PRO A 177 54.07 -14.34 7.56
C PRO A 177 54.44 -14.62 6.07
N ASP A 178 54.10 -13.64 5.23
CA ASP A 178 54.55 -13.30 3.85
C ASP A 178 56.10 -13.34 3.67
N PRO A 179 56.75 -13.41 2.46
CA PRO A 179 56.60 -12.47 1.33
C PRO A 179 56.75 -13.05 -0.13
N GLY A 180 56.42 -12.24 -1.16
CA GLY A 180 56.65 -12.47 -2.62
C GLY A 180 58.13 -12.41 -3.09
N PRO A 181 58.50 -11.92 -4.31
CA PRO A 181 57.79 -11.66 -5.58
C PRO A 181 58.56 -12.20 -6.85
N ASP A 182 58.22 -11.69 -8.05
CA ASP A 182 58.88 -11.80 -9.39
C ASP A 182 58.70 -13.12 -10.19
N GLY A 183 58.54 -13.18 -11.51
CA GLY A 183 58.57 -12.20 -12.60
C GLY A 183 58.87 -12.91 -13.95
N ALA A 184 58.15 -12.52 -15.01
CA ALA A 184 58.56 -12.49 -16.43
C ALA A 184 58.67 -13.77 -17.32
N GLU A 185 58.01 -13.66 -18.49
CA GLU A 185 58.59 -13.65 -19.87
C GLU A 185 58.38 -14.82 -20.89
N ARG A 186 58.07 -14.38 -22.14
CA ARG A 186 58.26 -14.98 -23.50
C ARG A 186 57.25 -16.04 -23.95
N GLY A 187 56.82 -16.15 -25.21
CA GLY A 187 57.09 -15.56 -26.55
C GLY A 187 56.26 -16.40 -27.56
N GLY A 188 55.66 -15.88 -28.63
CA GLY A 188 56.31 -15.60 -29.92
C GLY A 188 55.75 -16.44 -31.11
N ARG A 189 54.98 -15.77 -31.99
CA ARG A 189 54.98 -15.79 -33.48
C ARG A 189 54.52 -17.00 -34.35
N SER A 190 53.93 -16.57 -35.49
CA SER A 190 53.89 -17.11 -36.89
C SER A 190 52.70 -18.00 -37.28
N ALA A 191 52.17 -18.04 -38.51
CA ALA A 191 52.17 -17.17 -39.71
C ALA A 191 51.10 -17.71 -40.71
N GLN A 192 50.81 -16.90 -41.73
CA GLN A 192 49.74 -16.95 -42.75
C GLN A 192 49.83 -18.06 -43.83
N ALA A 193 48.70 -18.27 -44.53
CA ALA A 193 48.49 -18.37 -46.00
C ALA A 193 47.15 -19.11 -46.26
N HIS A 194 46.31 -18.92 -47.28
CA HIS A 194 46.25 -18.07 -48.48
C HIS A 194 44.80 -18.12 -49.03
N ASP A 195 44.34 -17.03 -49.66
CA ASP A 195 43.11 -16.85 -50.46
C ASP A 195 43.25 -17.46 -51.88
N PRO A 196 42.17 -17.69 -52.66
CA PRO A 196 41.81 -16.70 -53.70
C PRO A 196 40.29 -16.52 -54.01
N SER A 197 39.84 -15.25 -54.04
CA SER A 197 39.22 -14.47 -55.17
C SER A 197 38.28 -15.17 -56.18
N ALA A 198 37.24 -14.62 -56.81
CA ALA A 198 36.74 -13.28 -57.20
C ALA A 198 35.27 -13.51 -57.69
N ASP A 199 34.38 -12.57 -58.03
CA ASP A 199 34.53 -11.34 -58.82
C ASP A 199 33.16 -10.58 -58.86
N ARG A 200 33.25 -9.23 -58.83
CA ARG A 200 32.41 -8.19 -59.51
C ARG A 200 31.04 -7.70 -59.00
N ASP A 201 31.09 -6.52 -58.38
CA ASP A 201 30.67 -5.16 -58.86
C ASP A 201 29.18 -4.77 -59.09
N PRO A 202 28.82 -3.45 -59.07
CA PRO A 202 27.75 -2.90 -58.22
C PRO A 202 26.78 -1.95 -58.96
N GLY A 203 25.91 -1.28 -58.19
CA GLY A 203 25.09 -0.12 -58.62
C GLY A 203 23.67 -0.48 -59.05
N ASP A 204 22.65 0.35 -58.90
CA ASP A 204 22.50 1.71 -58.41
C ASP A 204 20.96 1.98 -58.29
N ALA A 205 20.61 3.11 -57.69
CA ALA A 205 19.37 3.88 -57.85
C ALA A 205 18.11 3.51 -57.02
N ALA A 206 17.79 4.48 -56.17
CA ALA A 206 16.56 4.73 -55.43
C ALA A 206 15.30 4.87 -56.30
N ARG A 207 14.13 4.68 -55.66
CA ARG A 207 12.92 5.53 -55.74
C ARG A 207 11.79 5.00 -54.83
N HIS A 208 11.32 5.86 -53.92
CA HIS A 208 9.96 5.85 -53.38
C HIS A 208 9.03 6.60 -54.38
N PRO A 209 7.71 6.30 -54.42
CA PRO A 209 6.75 6.97 -53.53
C PRO A 209 5.58 6.10 -53.03
N ALA A 210 4.83 6.68 -52.09
CA ALA A 210 3.69 6.16 -51.35
C ALA A 210 2.38 6.05 -52.17
N GLU A 211 1.47 5.14 -51.78
CA GLU A 211 0.05 5.41 -51.42
C GLU A 211 -0.77 4.12 -51.15
N ALA A 212 -1.33 4.07 -49.92
CA ALA A 212 -2.66 3.63 -49.44
C ALA A 212 -3.36 2.28 -49.78
N LEU A 213 -3.98 1.73 -48.70
CA LEU A 213 -5.04 0.69 -48.54
C LEU A 213 -4.54 -0.78 -48.56
N ASP A 214 -4.98 -1.72 -47.72
CA ASP A 214 -6.31 -1.92 -47.12
C ASP A 214 -6.27 -2.92 -45.92
N ALA A 215 -7.34 -2.92 -45.13
CA ALA A 215 -7.63 -3.64 -43.89
C ALA A 215 -7.77 -5.18 -44.02
N GLY A 216 -6.79 -5.85 -44.65
CA GLY A 216 -6.78 -7.31 -44.87
C GLY A 216 -5.83 -8.13 -43.97
N GLU A 217 -4.89 -7.50 -43.25
CA GLU A 217 -3.82 -8.24 -42.57
C GLU A 217 -4.15 -8.75 -41.15
N ALA A 218 -5.24 -8.27 -40.55
CA ALA A 218 -5.72 -8.79 -39.26
C ALA A 218 -6.27 -10.24 -39.35
N LEU A 219 -6.66 -10.70 -40.55
CA LEU A 219 -7.20 -12.05 -40.76
C LEU A 219 -6.14 -13.09 -41.19
N ALA A 220 -4.96 -12.64 -41.63
CA ALA A 220 -3.85 -13.51 -42.03
C ALA A 220 -3.02 -14.03 -40.84
N ALA A 221 -3.07 -13.34 -39.69
CA ALA A 221 -2.41 -13.78 -38.45
C ALA A 221 -3.16 -14.95 -37.78
N ALA A 222 -4.50 -15.00 -37.84
CA ALA A 222 -5.29 -16.09 -37.25
C ALA A 222 -5.24 -17.41 -38.05
N GLY A 223 -5.01 -17.34 -39.38
CA GLY A 223 -4.96 -18.52 -40.25
C GLY A 223 -3.64 -19.31 -40.19
N ARG A 224 -2.53 -18.70 -39.77
CA ARG A 224 -1.21 -19.36 -39.69
C ARG A 224 -1.10 -20.27 -38.47
N THR A 225 -1.70 -19.88 -37.34
CA THR A 225 -1.74 -20.69 -36.11
C THR A 225 -2.62 -21.93 -36.27
N ALA A 226 -3.74 -21.83 -37.00
CA ALA A 226 -4.61 -22.98 -37.28
C ALA A 226 -3.98 -24.02 -38.24
N ARG A 227 -3.15 -23.58 -39.21
CA ARG A 227 -2.41 -24.50 -40.11
C ARG A 227 -1.22 -25.18 -39.43
N LEU A 228 -0.56 -24.54 -38.47
CA LEU A 228 0.48 -25.16 -37.65
C LEU A 228 -0.07 -26.22 -36.69
N ILE A 229 -1.26 -25.98 -36.11
CA ILE A 229 -1.97 -26.96 -35.26
C ILE A 229 -2.49 -28.15 -36.09
N ALA A 230 -2.94 -27.92 -37.33
CA ALA A 230 -3.36 -29.00 -38.23
C ALA A 230 -2.16 -29.82 -38.79
N ALA A 231 -1.00 -29.19 -39.02
CA ALA A 231 0.21 -29.87 -39.48
C ALA A 231 0.95 -30.66 -38.38
N ALA A 232 0.72 -30.34 -37.11
CA ALA A 232 1.21 -31.13 -35.97
C ALA A 232 0.35 -32.38 -35.70
N ARG A 233 -0.95 -32.37 -36.07
CA ARG A 233 -1.87 -33.50 -35.87
C ARG A 233 -1.78 -34.61 -36.92
N LEU A 234 -1.13 -34.38 -38.06
CA LEU A 234 -1.03 -35.35 -39.17
C LEU A 234 0.31 -36.10 -39.26
N ARG A 235 1.19 -35.97 -38.25
CA ARG A 235 2.51 -36.63 -38.23
C ARG A 235 2.67 -37.67 -37.13
N HIS A 236 1.59 -38.36 -36.75
CA HIS A 236 1.65 -39.40 -35.72
C HIS A 236 1.00 -40.74 -36.09
N GLU A 237 0.93 -41.07 -37.39
CA GLU A 237 0.61 -42.44 -37.82
C GLU A 237 1.61 -42.92 -38.87
N GLY A 238 2.46 -43.87 -38.46
CA GLY A 238 3.16 -44.81 -39.34
C GLY A 238 4.51 -44.38 -39.89
N LEU A 239 5.60 -44.78 -39.20
CA LEU A 239 6.74 -45.57 -39.74
C LEU A 239 7.94 -45.43 -38.80
N GLY A 240 8.39 -46.56 -38.25
CA GLY A 240 9.50 -46.62 -37.30
C GLY A 240 10.86 -46.40 -37.96
N LEU A 241 11.60 -45.42 -37.44
CA LEU A 241 13.05 -45.34 -37.49
C LEU A 241 13.53 -44.75 -36.16
N ALA A 242 14.20 -45.59 -35.36
CA ALA A 242 14.87 -45.17 -34.13
C ALA A 242 16.19 -44.47 -34.50
N GLN A 243 16.32 -43.17 -34.21
CA GLN A 243 17.59 -42.47 -34.06
C GLN A 243 17.49 -41.43 -32.93
N ASN A 244 18.53 -41.39 -32.10
CA ASN A 244 18.73 -40.58 -30.88
C ASN A 244 18.06 -39.20 -30.89
N GLN A 245 16.85 -39.11 -30.35
CA GLN A 245 16.29 -37.84 -29.90
C GLN A 245 16.83 -37.52 -28.50
N PRO A 246 17.28 -36.28 -28.22
CA PRO A 246 17.64 -35.89 -26.88
C PRO A 246 16.41 -36.04 -25.97
N SER A 247 16.54 -36.85 -24.92
CA SER A 247 15.45 -37.07 -23.96
C SER A 247 15.49 -35.98 -22.90
N ILE A 248 14.49 -35.11 -22.89
CA ILE A 248 14.35 -34.07 -21.86
C ILE A 248 13.65 -34.69 -20.64
N GLY A 249 14.32 -34.66 -19.47
CA GLY A 249 13.82 -35.27 -18.23
C GLY A 249 14.61 -34.83 -17.00
N PHE A 250 14.35 -35.44 -15.84
CA PHE A 250 15.04 -35.04 -14.60
C PHE A 250 16.53 -35.33 -14.62
N GLY A 251 17.33 -34.30 -14.36
CA GLY A 251 18.79 -34.29 -14.25
C GLY A 251 19.32 -34.73 -12.89
N ALA A 252 20.48 -34.18 -12.51
CA ALA A 252 21.07 -34.40 -11.19
C ALA A 252 20.23 -33.77 -10.06
N LYS A 253 20.44 -34.22 -8.82
CA LYS A 253 19.81 -33.60 -7.64
C LYS A 253 20.54 -32.31 -7.30
N GLU A 254 19.79 -31.23 -7.18
CA GLU A 254 20.33 -29.94 -6.77
C GLU A 254 20.35 -29.86 -5.24
N ARG A 255 21.55 -29.79 -4.65
CA ARG A 255 21.71 -29.85 -3.19
C ARG A 255 21.46 -28.51 -2.53
N SER A 256 21.81 -27.42 -3.20
CA SER A 256 21.61 -26.05 -2.70
C SER A 256 20.14 -25.75 -2.38
N TRP A 257 19.21 -26.43 -3.08
CA TRP A 257 17.78 -26.33 -2.83
C TRP A 257 17.34 -26.83 -1.45
N ASN A 258 18.21 -27.48 -0.67
CA ASN A 258 17.92 -27.95 0.70
C ASN A 258 18.62 -27.13 1.79
N ASP A 259 19.32 -26.05 1.43
CA ASP A 259 20.07 -25.25 2.40
C ASP A 259 19.16 -24.45 3.34
N ARG A 260 19.64 -24.27 4.58
CA ARG A 260 18.91 -23.53 5.61
C ARG A 260 18.73 -22.06 5.24
N ASP A 261 19.73 -21.44 4.63
CA ASP A 261 19.70 -20.02 4.26
C ASP A 261 18.66 -19.77 3.17
N LEU A 262 18.53 -20.70 2.22
CA LEU A 262 17.48 -20.63 1.20
C LEU A 262 16.07 -20.72 1.82
N LEU A 263 15.88 -21.55 2.85
CA LEU A 263 14.62 -21.59 3.59
C LEU A 263 14.33 -20.27 4.32
N LEU A 264 15.34 -19.63 4.92
CA LEU A 264 15.18 -18.31 5.54
C LEU A 264 14.77 -17.25 4.52
N THR A 265 15.38 -17.28 3.33
CA THR A 265 15.00 -16.42 2.20
C THR A 265 13.54 -16.65 1.79
N TRP A 266 13.10 -17.89 1.58
CA TRP A 266 11.69 -18.16 1.25
C TRP A 266 10.73 -17.65 2.33
N ARG A 267 11.14 -17.78 3.60
CA ARG A 267 10.35 -17.33 4.73
C ARG A 267 10.16 -15.81 4.71
N GLU A 268 11.24 -15.07 4.55
CA GLU A 268 11.22 -13.61 4.43
C GLU A 268 10.39 -13.17 3.22
N ARG A 269 10.64 -13.79 2.06
CA ARG A 269 9.94 -13.45 0.81
C ARG A 269 8.45 -13.68 0.89
N TRP A 270 7.99 -14.76 1.53
CA TRP A 270 6.56 -14.99 1.76
C TRP A 270 5.93 -13.87 2.59
N ALA A 271 6.58 -13.45 3.68
CA ALA A 271 6.08 -12.36 4.50
C ALA A 271 6.04 -11.04 3.74
N SER A 272 7.09 -10.70 2.99
CA SER A 272 7.11 -9.49 2.17
C SER A 272 5.98 -9.49 1.14
N LEU A 273 5.83 -10.57 0.36
CA LEU A 273 4.84 -10.63 -0.72
C LEU A 273 3.40 -10.64 -0.17
N ALA A 274 3.14 -11.38 0.91
CA ALA A 274 1.83 -11.38 1.55
C ALA A 274 1.49 -10.02 2.17
N ASN A 275 2.48 -9.31 2.75
CA ASN A 275 2.28 -7.97 3.31
C ASN A 275 2.04 -6.92 2.24
N GLU A 276 2.75 -7.01 1.12
CA GLU A 276 2.49 -6.18 -0.05
C GLU A 276 1.05 -6.41 -0.53
N ARG A 277 0.64 -7.67 -0.68
CA ARG A 277 -0.73 -8.03 -1.06
C ARG A 277 -1.79 -7.57 -0.05
N LEU A 278 -1.49 -7.61 1.25
CA LEU A 278 -2.39 -7.06 2.28
C LEU A 278 -2.48 -5.53 2.20
N ALA A 279 -1.36 -4.85 1.94
CA ALA A 279 -1.33 -3.41 1.70
C ALA A 279 -2.18 -3.04 0.49
N GLU A 280 -2.10 -3.85 -0.57
CA GLU A 280 -2.88 -3.67 -1.78
C GLU A 280 -4.38 -3.81 -1.58
N LEU A 281 -4.77 -4.70 -0.68
CA LEU A 281 -6.18 -5.00 -0.42
C LEU A 281 -6.79 -4.09 0.65
N ASP A 282 -6.07 -3.06 1.09
CA ASP A 282 -6.55 -2.13 2.13
C ASP A 282 -6.79 -2.80 3.48
N LEU A 283 -5.92 -3.76 3.79
CA LEU A 283 -5.94 -4.48 5.03
C LEU A 283 -4.74 -4.01 5.87
N ASP A 284 -5.01 -3.34 6.98
CA ASP A 284 -4.02 -2.86 7.96
C ASP A 284 -3.30 -4.00 8.71
N VAL A 285 -3.48 -5.23 8.26
CA VAL A 285 -2.88 -6.41 8.85
C VAL A 285 -1.58 -6.72 8.12
N ARG A 286 -0.55 -7.12 8.87
CA ARG A 286 0.76 -7.55 8.35
C ARG A 286 1.20 -8.84 9.07
N ILE A 287 2.07 -9.60 8.44
CA ILE A 287 2.68 -10.84 8.92
C ILE A 287 4.21 -10.67 9.01
N ASP A 288 4.85 -11.20 10.04
CA ASP A 288 6.32 -11.13 10.22
C ASP A 288 6.89 -12.56 10.16
N HIS A 289 7.97 -12.74 9.39
CA HIS A 289 8.63 -14.05 9.20
C HIS A 289 9.58 -14.42 10.34
N ARG A 290 10.04 -13.42 11.11
CA ARG A 290 10.97 -13.59 12.23
C ARG A 290 10.30 -14.40 13.33
N SER A 291 11.08 -15.18 14.08
CA SER A 291 10.56 -15.86 15.26
C SER A 291 10.09 -14.83 16.30
N PHE A 292 9.15 -15.21 17.16
CA PHE A 292 8.73 -14.37 18.29
C PHE A 292 9.93 -13.94 19.14
N ALA A 293 10.89 -14.84 19.40
CA ALA A 293 12.15 -14.51 20.09
C ALA A 293 12.96 -13.39 19.39
N ALA A 294 13.12 -13.43 18.06
CA ALA A 294 13.82 -12.37 17.32
C ALA A 294 13.02 -11.07 17.24
N GLN A 295 11.70 -11.15 17.43
CA GLN A 295 10.83 -10.00 17.64
C GLN A 295 10.81 -9.58 19.11
N GLY A 296 11.51 -10.22 20.03
CA GLY A 296 11.39 -9.95 21.48
C GLY A 296 9.99 -10.16 22.04
N ILE A 297 9.16 -10.94 21.33
CA ILE A 297 7.86 -11.39 21.81
C ILE A 297 8.11 -12.71 22.51
N ASP A 298 7.82 -12.76 23.80
CA ASP A 298 8.10 -13.95 24.59
C ASP A 298 6.92 -14.94 24.51
N LEU A 299 6.65 -15.42 23.30
CA LEU A 299 5.67 -16.47 23.03
C LEU A 299 6.33 -17.57 22.21
N GLU A 300 5.88 -18.79 22.39
CA GLU A 300 6.34 -19.92 21.60
C GLU A 300 5.70 -19.88 20.20
N PRO A 301 6.49 -19.97 19.12
CA PRO A 301 5.94 -20.00 17.77
C PRO A 301 5.01 -21.21 17.58
N GLN A 302 3.76 -20.98 17.20
CA GLN A 302 2.81 -22.06 16.93
C GLN A 302 2.98 -22.65 15.52
N ASN A 303 2.88 -23.98 15.42
CA ASN A 303 2.74 -24.70 14.15
C ASN A 303 1.34 -24.46 13.56
N LYS A 304 1.11 -24.37 12.26
CA LYS A 304 -0.26 -24.23 11.72
C LYS A 304 -0.88 -25.61 11.52
N ILE A 305 -2.00 -25.94 12.16
CA ILE A 305 -2.79 -27.14 11.80
C ILE A 305 -3.89 -26.77 10.80
N GLY A 306 -3.87 -27.21 9.54
CA GLY A 306 -5.03 -27.05 8.64
C GLY A 306 -6.25 -27.90 9.06
N PRO A 307 -7.48 -27.64 8.55
CA PRO A 307 -8.67 -28.45 8.89
C PRO A 307 -8.56 -29.91 8.41
N ALA A 308 -7.70 -30.19 7.43
CA ALA A 308 -7.32 -31.55 7.04
C ALA A 308 -6.52 -32.31 8.12
N GLY A 309 -5.78 -31.63 9.00
CA GLY A 309 -5.08 -32.23 10.14
C GLY A 309 -6.04 -32.64 11.26
N MET A 310 -7.10 -31.86 11.47
CA MET A 310 -8.15 -32.14 12.47
C MET A 310 -9.10 -33.26 12.00
N ARG A 311 -9.45 -33.29 10.71
CA ARG A 311 -10.20 -34.42 10.10
C ARG A 311 -9.39 -35.73 10.02
N ARG A 312 -8.09 -35.69 10.27
CA ARG A 312 -7.23 -36.89 10.40
C ARG A 312 -7.26 -37.39 11.85
N GLU A 313 -7.33 -36.50 12.84
CA GLU A 313 -7.56 -36.84 14.26
C GLU A 313 -8.89 -37.57 14.50
N GLU A 314 -9.99 -37.13 13.88
CA GLU A 314 -11.29 -37.85 13.92
C GLU A 314 -11.20 -39.28 13.35
N ARG A 315 -10.13 -39.59 12.60
CA ARG A 315 -9.80 -40.91 12.03
C ARG A 315 -8.59 -41.57 12.70
N GLY A 316 -8.00 -40.96 13.74
CA GLY A 316 -6.83 -41.46 14.48
C GLY A 316 -5.45 -41.22 13.84
N GLU A 317 -5.37 -40.43 12.77
CA GLU A 317 -4.12 -40.14 12.03
C GLU A 317 -3.62 -38.71 12.34
N ASP A 318 -2.30 -38.47 12.42
CA ASP A 318 -1.68 -37.15 12.67
C ASP A 318 -2.01 -36.45 14.02
N ALA A 319 -2.56 -37.17 15.01
CA ALA A 319 -2.91 -36.65 16.34
C ALA A 319 -1.76 -35.89 17.05
N GLU A 320 -0.51 -36.32 16.86
CA GLU A 320 0.67 -35.66 17.45
C GLU A 320 0.82 -34.19 17.02
N ARG A 321 0.59 -33.83 15.74
CA ARG A 321 0.77 -32.42 15.30
C ARG A 321 -0.35 -31.51 15.79
N VAL A 322 -1.55 -32.06 15.97
CA VAL A 322 -2.69 -31.31 16.51
C VAL A 322 -2.49 -31.09 18.00
N ALA A 323 -2.09 -32.15 18.71
CA ALA A 323 -1.66 -32.08 20.10
C ALA A 323 -0.54 -31.04 20.30
N ASP A 324 0.51 -31.06 19.47
CA ASP A 324 1.63 -30.12 19.56
C ASP A 324 1.18 -28.66 19.41
N HIS A 325 0.31 -28.35 18.44
CA HIS A 325 -0.17 -26.96 18.25
C HIS A 325 -1.15 -26.53 19.35
N LEU A 326 -2.06 -27.40 19.77
CA LEU A 326 -2.92 -27.13 20.92
C LEU A 326 -2.10 -26.99 22.20
N GLU A 327 -0.98 -27.70 22.33
CA GLU A 327 -0.05 -27.60 23.44
C GLU A 327 0.77 -26.30 23.38
N ILE A 328 1.22 -25.86 22.21
CA ILE A 328 1.86 -24.54 22.06
C ILE A 328 0.84 -23.42 22.30
N ALA A 329 -0.39 -23.54 21.79
CA ALA A 329 -1.47 -22.59 22.05
C ALA A 329 -1.86 -22.57 23.52
N ARG A 330 -1.89 -23.74 24.18
CA ARG A 330 -2.12 -23.85 25.62
C ARG A 330 -0.99 -23.19 26.41
N ARG A 331 0.28 -23.48 26.09
CA ARG A 331 1.46 -22.86 26.73
C ARG A 331 1.51 -21.35 26.50
N ASN A 332 1.20 -20.89 25.29
CA ASN A 332 1.06 -19.46 25.00
C ASN A 332 -0.09 -18.83 25.78
N GLY A 333 -1.24 -19.51 25.88
CA GLY A 333 -2.40 -19.03 26.63
C GLY A 333 -2.12 -18.98 28.13
N GLU A 334 -1.47 -20.00 28.69
CA GLU A 334 -0.96 -20.04 30.07
C GLU A 334 0.01 -18.89 30.32
N ARG A 335 0.87 -18.63 29.34
CA ARG A 335 1.80 -17.51 29.40
C ARG A 335 1.10 -16.16 29.33
N LEU A 336 0.10 -15.98 28.48
CA LEU A 336 -0.70 -14.76 28.44
C LEU A 336 -1.57 -14.58 29.70
N LEU A 337 -1.96 -15.66 30.37
CA LEU A 337 -2.59 -15.59 31.70
C LEU A 337 -1.61 -15.12 32.77
N ALA A 338 -0.39 -15.66 32.76
CA ALA A 338 0.67 -15.27 33.69
C ALA A 338 1.16 -13.84 33.42
N GLU A 339 1.38 -13.50 32.15
CA GLU A 339 2.05 -12.31 31.64
C GLU A 339 1.19 -11.61 30.56
N PRO A 340 0.02 -11.04 30.93
CA PRO A 340 -0.91 -10.44 29.96
C PRO A 340 -0.34 -9.26 29.17
N HIS A 341 0.74 -8.63 29.65
CA HIS A 341 1.39 -7.51 28.99
C HIS A 341 2.02 -7.90 27.63
N VAL A 342 2.44 -9.16 27.46
CA VAL A 342 3.06 -9.67 26.22
C VAL A 342 2.12 -9.52 25.01
N ALA A 343 0.82 -9.73 25.18
CA ALA A 343 -0.17 -9.51 24.13
C ALA A 343 -0.22 -8.03 23.70
N LEU A 344 -0.13 -7.13 24.67
CA LEU A 344 -0.21 -5.69 24.43
C LEU A 344 1.06 -5.14 23.78
N GLU A 345 2.23 -5.67 24.17
CA GLU A 345 3.51 -5.34 23.54
C GLU A 345 3.57 -5.79 22.07
N ALA A 346 3.05 -6.98 21.78
CA ALA A 346 2.98 -7.49 20.41
C ALA A 346 2.11 -6.59 19.51
N LEU A 347 0.96 -6.12 20.01
CA LEU A 347 0.08 -5.20 19.27
C LEU A 347 0.70 -3.81 19.10
N THR A 348 1.30 -3.26 20.16
CA THR A 348 1.86 -1.90 20.16
C THR A 348 3.25 -1.79 19.51
N ARG A 349 3.69 -2.83 18.81
CA ARG A 349 4.94 -2.79 18.03
C ARG A 349 4.74 -2.15 16.66
N GLN A 350 3.62 -2.43 16.00
CA GLN A 350 3.32 -1.96 14.64
C GLN A 350 2.36 -0.76 14.62
N GLN A 351 1.57 -0.58 15.68
CA GLN A 351 0.54 0.44 15.79
C GLN A 351 0.61 1.12 17.16
N SER A 352 0.47 2.45 17.23
CA SER A 352 0.43 3.14 18.54
C SER A 352 -0.90 2.94 19.25
N THR A 353 -1.98 2.70 18.49
CA THR A 353 -3.32 2.43 19.01
C THR A 353 -3.92 1.21 18.31
N PHE A 354 -4.75 0.45 19.01
CA PHE A 354 -5.44 -0.73 18.50
C PHE A 354 -6.87 -0.80 19.03
N THR A 355 -7.71 -1.64 18.40
CA THR A 355 -9.10 -1.84 18.82
C THR A 355 -9.25 -3.12 19.64
N ARG A 356 -10.36 -3.25 20.38
CA ARG A 356 -10.72 -4.51 21.06
C ARG A 356 -10.77 -5.71 20.10
N ARG A 357 -11.16 -5.47 18.84
CA ARG A 357 -11.18 -6.50 17.79
C ARG A 357 -9.77 -6.98 17.41
N ASP A 358 -8.79 -6.09 17.44
CA ASP A 358 -7.39 -6.46 17.16
C ASP A 358 -6.85 -7.32 18.29
N LEU A 359 -7.12 -6.93 19.54
CA LEU A 359 -6.77 -7.71 20.71
C LEU A 359 -7.42 -9.10 20.72
N ALA A 360 -8.73 -9.17 20.50
CA ALA A 360 -9.43 -10.46 20.44
C ALA A 360 -8.87 -11.38 19.35
N ARG A 361 -8.56 -10.86 18.16
CA ARG A 361 -7.94 -11.64 17.08
C ARG A 361 -6.53 -12.13 17.43
N PHE A 362 -5.80 -11.39 18.26
CA PHE A 362 -4.49 -11.80 18.75
C PHE A 362 -4.61 -12.90 19.80
N VAL A 363 -5.48 -12.73 20.80
CA VAL A 363 -5.67 -13.70 21.90
C VAL A 363 -6.24 -15.03 21.40
N ASP A 364 -7.23 -14.99 20.51
CA ASP A 364 -7.83 -16.18 19.87
C ASP A 364 -6.78 -17.08 19.21
N ARG A 365 -5.80 -16.46 18.57
CA ARG A 365 -4.68 -17.19 17.96
C ARG A 365 -3.78 -17.87 18.99
N HIS A 366 -3.66 -17.33 20.19
CA HIS A 366 -2.69 -17.75 21.19
C HIS A 366 -3.31 -18.54 22.34
N THR A 367 -4.53 -19.03 22.18
CA THR A 367 -5.26 -19.82 23.20
C THR A 367 -5.77 -21.12 22.60
N ALA A 368 -5.90 -22.15 23.44
CA ALA A 368 -6.25 -23.50 23.00
C ALA A 368 -7.76 -23.72 22.85
N ASP A 369 -8.58 -23.04 23.67
CA ASP A 369 -10.03 -23.22 23.72
C ASP A 369 -10.75 -21.93 24.16
N ALA A 370 -12.09 -21.96 24.09
CA ALA A 370 -12.93 -20.80 24.42
C ALA A 370 -12.84 -20.38 25.90
N GLU A 371 -12.53 -21.32 26.81
CA GLU A 371 -12.38 -21.02 28.24
C GLU A 371 -11.08 -20.26 28.48
N GLN A 372 -9.96 -20.76 27.94
CA GLN A 372 -8.67 -20.10 27.99
C GLN A 372 -8.69 -18.76 27.24
N PHE A 373 -9.35 -18.69 26.08
CA PHE A 373 -9.58 -17.43 25.37
C PHE A 373 -10.27 -16.39 26.26
N SER A 374 -11.39 -16.77 26.88
CA SER A 374 -12.16 -15.87 27.74
C SER A 374 -11.34 -15.46 28.97
N ALA A 375 -10.61 -16.39 29.57
CA ALA A 375 -9.74 -16.12 30.72
C ALA A 375 -8.60 -15.16 30.37
N VAL A 376 -7.93 -15.37 29.22
CA VAL A 376 -6.87 -14.47 28.73
C VAL A 376 -7.45 -13.10 28.38
N MET A 377 -8.59 -13.04 27.69
CA MET A 377 -9.24 -11.76 27.37
C MET A 377 -9.55 -10.96 28.64
N VAL A 378 -10.15 -11.59 29.65
CA VAL A 378 -10.41 -10.94 30.95
C VAL A 378 -9.10 -10.48 31.59
N ARG A 379 -8.05 -11.31 31.55
CA ARG A 379 -6.76 -11.00 32.17
C ARG A 379 -6.02 -9.86 31.47
N VAL A 380 -6.07 -9.80 30.14
CA VAL A 380 -5.47 -8.74 29.33
C VAL A 380 -6.28 -7.45 29.42
N GLU A 381 -7.62 -7.52 29.42
CA GLU A 381 -8.48 -6.35 29.63
C GLU A 381 -8.34 -5.75 31.05
N ALA A 382 -8.07 -6.60 32.05
CA ALA A 382 -7.74 -6.18 33.40
C ALA A 382 -6.26 -5.80 33.60
N CYS A 383 -5.42 -5.92 32.57
CA CYS A 383 -4.00 -5.61 32.66
C CYS A 383 -3.81 -4.11 32.92
N PRO A 384 -3.05 -3.70 33.96
CA PRO A 384 -2.83 -2.29 34.23
C PRO A 384 -2.19 -1.55 33.06
N GLU A 385 -1.39 -2.24 32.23
CA GLU A 385 -0.76 -1.67 31.05
C GLU A 385 -1.75 -1.24 29.97
N LEU A 386 -2.96 -1.82 29.91
CA LEU A 386 -3.97 -1.44 28.93
C LEU A 386 -4.59 -0.08 29.30
N VAL A 387 -4.60 0.86 28.35
CA VAL A 387 -5.20 2.18 28.53
C VAL A 387 -6.21 2.43 27.43
N ALA A 388 -7.46 2.68 27.81
CA ALA A 388 -8.49 3.17 26.89
C ALA A 388 -8.23 4.65 26.58
N LEU A 389 -8.18 4.99 25.29
CA LEU A 389 -7.93 6.35 24.79
C LEU A 389 -9.22 7.10 24.42
N GLY A 390 -10.34 6.38 24.32
CA GLY A 390 -11.62 6.89 23.86
C GLY A 390 -12.03 6.31 22.50
N LYS A 391 -12.83 7.06 21.74
CA LYS A 391 -13.32 6.66 20.42
C LYS A 391 -12.62 7.44 19.32
N ASP A 392 -12.27 6.77 18.22
CA ASP A 392 -11.73 7.43 17.02
C ASP A 392 -12.80 8.21 16.24
N GLY A 393 -12.40 8.88 15.16
CA GLY A 393 -13.30 9.62 14.25
C GLY A 393 -14.40 8.75 13.60
N HIS A 394 -14.28 7.42 13.67
CA HIS A 394 -15.27 6.46 13.20
C HIS A 394 -16.11 5.87 14.35
N GLY A 395 -15.96 6.37 15.57
CA GLY A 395 -16.70 5.93 16.76
C GLY A 395 -16.21 4.60 17.35
N ARG A 396 -15.08 4.05 16.89
CA ARG A 396 -14.51 2.80 17.40
C ARG A 396 -13.67 3.07 18.63
N GLU A 397 -13.80 2.22 19.64
CA GLU A 397 -13.00 2.32 20.86
C GLU A 397 -11.53 1.96 20.59
N ARG A 398 -10.63 2.81 21.09
CA ARG A 398 -9.19 2.74 20.87
C ARG A 398 -8.47 2.54 22.19
N PHE A 399 -7.45 1.70 22.13
CA PHE A 399 -6.62 1.32 23.26
C PHE A 399 -5.15 1.50 22.88
N SER A 400 -4.31 1.69 23.90
CA SER A 400 -2.85 1.61 23.79
C SER A 400 -2.27 1.04 25.08
N THR A 401 -0.95 1.00 25.19
CA THR A 401 -0.23 0.60 26.42
C THR A 401 0.29 1.81 27.17
N ARG A 402 0.42 1.71 28.50
CA ARG A 402 1.16 2.73 29.28
C ARG A 402 2.59 2.86 28.79
N ALA A 403 3.25 1.74 28.45
CA ALA A 403 4.56 1.77 27.84
C ALA A 403 4.61 2.61 26.54
N MET A 404 3.66 2.45 25.62
CA MET A 404 3.60 3.24 24.38
C MET A 404 3.28 4.71 24.66
N ILE A 405 2.30 4.99 25.52
CA ILE A 405 2.00 6.36 25.96
C ILE A 405 3.24 7.02 26.55
N GLY A 406 3.98 6.31 27.40
CA GLY A 406 5.21 6.80 28.01
C GLY A 406 6.32 7.07 26.98
N VAL A 407 6.43 6.26 25.92
CA VAL A 407 7.36 6.54 24.79
C VAL A 407 6.96 7.84 24.11
N GLU A 408 5.69 8.01 23.73
CA GLU A 408 5.25 9.21 23.02
C GLU A 408 5.27 10.47 23.91
N GLN A 409 5.04 10.33 25.22
CA GLN A 409 5.22 11.41 26.20
C GLN A 409 6.69 11.83 26.32
N ARG A 410 7.63 10.88 26.47
CA ARG A 410 9.07 11.21 26.51
C ARG A 410 9.55 11.83 25.20
N LEU A 411 9.02 11.37 24.07
CA LEU A 411 9.25 12.01 22.77
C LEU A 411 8.78 13.46 22.77
N GLU A 412 7.56 13.72 23.26
CA GLU A 412 7.02 15.07 23.36
C GLU A 412 7.87 15.96 24.28
N GLU A 413 8.22 15.46 25.47
CA GLU A 413 9.06 16.15 26.45
C GLU A 413 10.44 16.49 25.90
N ALA A 414 11.11 15.52 25.27
CA ALA A 414 12.42 15.73 24.66
C ALA A 414 12.34 16.77 23.53
N SER A 415 11.32 16.65 22.67
CA SER A 415 11.09 17.58 21.57
C SER A 415 10.86 19.01 22.08
N PHE A 416 9.98 19.17 23.06
CA PHE A 416 9.69 20.47 23.64
C PHE A 416 10.92 21.08 24.32
N ALA A 417 11.65 20.30 25.14
CA ALA A 417 12.84 20.76 25.82
C ALA A 417 13.94 21.21 24.85
N MET A 418 14.23 20.42 23.81
CA MET A 418 15.24 20.77 22.81
C MET A 418 14.77 21.94 21.92
N GLY A 419 13.49 22.05 21.62
CA GLY A 419 12.92 23.16 20.86
C GLY A 419 13.02 24.52 21.58
N GLN A 420 13.07 24.52 22.92
CA GLN A 420 13.29 25.70 23.75
C GLN A 420 14.77 25.99 24.04
N SER A 421 15.62 24.96 23.96
CA SER A 421 17.05 25.08 24.24
C SER A 421 17.77 25.81 23.10
N GLN A 422 18.78 26.62 23.46
CA GLN A 422 19.47 27.53 22.54
C GLN A 422 20.99 27.38 22.61
N GLY A 423 21.52 26.22 22.21
CA GLY A 423 22.94 25.88 22.31
C GLY A 423 23.77 26.08 21.04
N HIS A 424 23.14 26.08 19.84
CA HIS A 424 23.87 25.89 18.58
C HIS A 424 23.70 27.05 17.58
N ALA A 425 23.94 28.28 18.04
CA ALA A 425 23.84 29.44 17.18
C ALA A 425 25.01 29.51 16.18
N VAL A 426 24.69 29.69 14.90
CA VAL A 426 25.67 30.10 13.89
C VAL A 426 25.77 31.64 13.87
N PRO A 427 26.97 32.24 13.80
CA PRO A 427 27.12 33.70 13.73
C PRO A 427 26.30 34.33 12.61
N LEU A 428 25.68 35.48 12.88
CA LEU A 428 24.76 36.14 11.94
C LEU A 428 25.41 36.44 10.57
N ALA A 429 26.71 36.74 10.54
CA ALA A 429 27.45 36.99 9.30
C ALA A 429 27.53 35.73 8.43
N VAL A 430 27.95 34.60 9.00
CA VAL A 430 28.02 33.28 8.34
C VAL A 430 26.64 32.88 7.83
N ARG A 431 25.61 33.04 8.67
CA ARG A 431 24.24 32.73 8.29
C ARG A 431 23.74 33.58 7.12
N ARG A 432 23.99 34.90 7.14
CA ARG A 432 23.60 35.78 6.03
C ARG A 432 24.31 35.41 4.74
N ALA A 433 25.59 35.04 4.80
CA ALA A 433 26.34 34.57 3.64
C ALA A 433 25.76 33.25 3.09
N ALA A 434 25.44 32.30 3.97
CA ALA A 434 24.82 31.02 3.60
C ALA A 434 23.44 31.21 2.95
N MET A 435 22.60 32.11 3.50
CA MET A 435 21.29 32.44 2.94
C MET A 435 21.38 33.17 1.59
N ALA A 436 22.45 33.91 1.35
CA ALA A 436 22.66 34.66 0.10
C ALA A 436 23.37 33.83 -0.99
N ARG A 437 23.54 32.51 -0.77
CA ARG A 437 24.25 31.65 -1.72
C ARG A 437 23.46 31.47 -3.02
N ASP A 438 24.15 31.67 -4.13
CA ASP A 438 23.59 31.50 -5.46
C ASP A 438 23.02 30.08 -5.65
N GLY A 439 21.84 30.01 -6.25
CA GLY A 439 21.13 28.75 -6.51
C GLY A 439 20.10 28.33 -5.45
N LEU A 440 20.07 28.98 -4.27
CA LEU A 440 18.98 28.79 -3.31
C LEU A 440 17.75 29.61 -3.69
N GLY A 441 16.55 29.02 -3.54
CA GLY A 441 15.29 29.77 -3.61
C GLY A 441 14.94 30.39 -2.27
N ASP A 442 13.99 31.33 -2.26
CA ASP A 442 13.62 32.09 -1.05
C ASP A 442 13.24 31.18 0.13
N GLU A 443 12.40 30.17 -0.09
CA GLU A 443 12.02 29.20 0.96
C GLU A 443 13.21 28.34 1.44
N GLN A 444 14.12 27.97 0.53
CA GLN A 444 15.33 27.20 0.90
C GLN A 444 16.30 28.08 1.71
N ALA A 445 16.50 29.34 1.32
CA ALA A 445 17.32 30.30 2.04
C ALA A 445 16.73 30.60 3.43
N LEU A 446 15.41 30.77 3.53
CA LEU A 446 14.72 30.87 4.82
C LEU A 446 14.95 29.61 5.66
N ALA A 447 14.84 28.42 5.08
CA ALA A 447 15.11 27.18 5.79
C ALA A 447 16.57 27.09 6.29
N VAL A 448 17.58 27.44 5.48
CA VAL A 448 18.98 27.58 5.94
C VAL A 448 19.05 28.54 7.13
N GLY A 449 18.41 29.70 7.01
CA GLY A 449 18.38 30.72 8.05
C GLY A 449 17.75 30.22 9.36
N GLU A 450 16.68 29.45 9.30
CA GLU A 450 15.99 28.91 10.46
C GLU A 450 16.76 27.75 11.12
N VAL A 451 17.27 26.79 10.35
CA VAL A 451 17.99 25.63 10.92
C VAL A 451 19.33 26.02 11.55
N THR A 452 19.93 27.13 11.10
CA THR A 452 21.18 27.69 11.66
C THR A 452 20.96 28.70 12.79
N LYS A 453 19.72 28.90 13.26
CA LYS A 453 19.44 29.61 14.52
C LYS A 453 19.90 28.80 15.73
N SER A 454 19.76 29.42 16.91
CA SER A 454 20.23 28.86 18.18
C SER A 454 19.50 27.60 18.64
N ARG A 455 18.28 27.30 18.15
CA ARG A 455 17.45 26.19 18.65
C ARG A 455 18.15 24.84 18.50
N ASP A 456 18.08 24.00 19.53
CA ASP A 456 18.71 22.67 19.52
C ASP A 456 17.87 21.60 18.82
N LEU A 457 16.59 21.86 18.56
CA LEU A 457 15.77 21.05 17.65
C LEU A 457 15.16 21.96 16.56
N SER A 458 15.34 21.55 15.31
CA SER A 458 14.72 22.20 14.15
C SER A 458 14.07 21.15 13.25
N VAL A 459 12.92 21.48 12.68
CA VAL A 459 12.19 20.58 11.79
C VAL A 459 12.00 21.27 10.44
N VAL A 460 12.38 20.57 9.36
CA VAL A 460 12.16 21.00 7.98
C VAL A 460 11.20 20.02 7.33
N VAL A 461 10.05 20.53 6.93
CA VAL A 461 9.07 19.81 6.12
C VAL A 461 9.25 20.28 4.68
N GLY A 462 9.53 19.38 3.76
CA GLY A 462 9.65 19.78 2.36
C GLY A 462 9.06 18.76 1.42
N TYR A 463 8.21 19.23 0.52
CA TYR A 463 7.59 18.43 -0.52
C TYR A 463 8.64 17.73 -1.41
N ALA A 464 8.25 16.65 -2.06
CA ALA A 464 9.05 15.98 -3.06
C ALA A 464 9.57 16.98 -4.13
N GLY A 465 10.87 16.96 -4.40
CA GLY A 465 11.48 17.81 -5.43
C GLY A 465 11.75 19.27 -5.04
N THR A 466 11.69 19.62 -3.76
CA THR A 466 11.94 20.99 -3.24
C THR A 466 13.43 21.33 -3.03
N GLY A 467 14.34 20.38 -3.22
CA GLY A 467 15.78 20.60 -3.07
C GLY A 467 16.28 20.62 -1.61
N LYS A 468 15.72 19.75 -0.75
CA LYS A 468 16.12 19.62 0.67
C LYS A 468 17.62 19.33 0.85
N SER A 469 18.18 18.42 0.06
CA SER A 469 19.60 18.04 0.14
C SER A 469 20.53 19.22 -0.20
N THR A 470 20.18 20.05 -1.19
CA THR A 470 20.93 21.27 -1.52
C THR A 470 20.93 22.26 -0.36
N MET A 471 19.77 22.47 0.26
CA MET A 471 19.63 23.33 1.45
C MET A 471 20.48 22.80 2.62
N LEU A 472 20.45 21.49 2.87
CA LEU A 472 21.25 20.84 3.90
C LEU A 472 22.75 20.95 3.64
N GLY A 473 23.20 20.88 2.39
CA GLY A 473 24.61 21.08 2.03
C GLY A 473 25.10 22.49 2.38
N VAL A 474 24.29 23.52 2.14
CA VAL A 474 24.62 24.90 2.53
C VAL A 474 24.57 25.07 4.06
N ALA A 475 23.60 24.45 4.73
CA ALA A 475 23.53 24.48 6.19
C ALA A 475 24.72 23.76 6.85
N ARG A 476 25.16 22.63 6.28
CA ARG A 476 26.37 21.89 6.69
C ARG A 476 27.59 22.79 6.69
N GLU A 477 27.86 23.46 5.58
CA GLU A 477 29.00 24.39 5.45
C GLU A 477 28.94 25.50 6.52
N ALA A 478 27.76 26.07 6.77
CA ALA A 478 27.57 27.09 7.78
C ALA A 478 27.79 26.60 9.23
N TRP A 479 27.39 25.36 9.54
CA TRP A 479 27.64 24.75 10.85
C TRP A 479 29.13 24.41 11.05
N GLU A 480 29.79 23.87 10.02
CA GLU A 480 31.22 23.55 10.06
C GLU A 480 32.07 24.82 10.19
N GLU A 481 31.73 25.89 9.48
CA GLU A 481 32.39 27.20 9.62
C GLU A 481 32.23 27.78 11.03
N ALA A 482 31.10 27.50 11.68
CA ALA A 482 30.86 27.86 13.08
C ALA A 482 31.53 26.92 14.10
N GLY A 483 32.22 25.87 13.65
CA GLY A 483 32.98 24.94 14.49
C GLY A 483 32.18 23.73 15.00
N TYR A 484 30.97 23.48 14.48
CA TYR A 484 30.21 22.28 14.83
C TYR A 484 30.59 21.09 13.95
N ARG A 485 30.46 19.88 14.48
CA ARG A 485 30.60 18.63 13.70
C ARG A 485 29.25 18.16 13.22
N VAL A 486 29.06 18.07 11.91
CA VAL A 486 27.78 17.68 11.32
C VAL A 486 27.79 16.18 11.03
N ARG A 487 26.79 15.47 11.53
CA ARG A 487 26.59 14.02 11.33
C ARG A 487 25.21 13.78 10.72
N GLY A 488 25.11 12.84 9.80
CA GLY A 488 23.87 12.48 9.14
C GLY A 488 23.32 11.15 9.64
N ALA A 489 22.00 11.05 9.64
CA ALA A 489 21.30 9.83 9.96
C ALA A 489 20.05 9.66 9.11
N ALA A 490 19.68 8.41 8.81
CA ALA A 490 18.40 8.08 8.18
C ALA A 490 17.90 6.69 8.60
N LEU A 491 16.63 6.40 8.31
CA LEU A 491 16.05 5.08 8.63
C LEU A 491 16.71 3.95 7.81
N SER A 492 16.94 4.19 6.52
CA SER A 492 17.49 3.20 5.58
C SER A 492 18.91 3.56 5.16
N GLY A 493 19.69 2.55 4.73
CA GLY A 493 21.03 2.77 4.18
C GLY A 493 20.98 3.70 2.97
N ILE A 494 20.00 3.49 2.09
CA ILE A 494 19.79 4.28 0.87
C ILE A 494 19.61 5.77 1.19
N ALA A 495 18.77 6.09 2.17
CA ALA A 495 18.52 7.48 2.56
C ALA A 495 19.75 8.12 3.21
N ALA A 496 20.48 7.38 4.05
CA ALA A 496 21.72 7.86 4.66
C ALA A 496 22.77 8.18 3.58
N GLU A 497 22.97 7.26 2.64
CA GLU A 497 23.92 7.47 1.56
C GLU A 497 23.46 8.56 0.57
N GLY A 498 22.14 8.70 0.37
CA GLY A 498 21.54 9.78 -0.40
C GLY A 498 21.79 11.16 0.22
N LEU A 499 21.68 11.26 1.55
CA LEU A 499 22.02 12.46 2.32
C LEU A 499 23.52 12.80 2.17
N GLU A 500 24.40 11.80 2.31
CA GLU A 500 25.85 11.98 2.13
C GLU A 500 26.18 12.46 0.73
N ALA A 501 25.62 11.83 -0.30
CA ALA A 501 25.92 12.21 -1.67
C ALA A 501 25.27 13.52 -2.12
N GLY A 502 24.14 13.90 -1.54
CA GLY A 502 23.38 15.11 -1.90
C GLY A 502 23.77 16.36 -1.12
N ALA A 503 24.18 16.20 0.14
CA ALA A 503 24.51 17.31 1.05
C ALA A 503 25.97 17.28 1.54
N GLY A 504 26.73 16.22 1.25
CA GLY A 504 28.11 16.06 1.74
C GLY A 504 28.21 15.76 3.24
N ILE A 505 27.13 15.29 3.87
CA ILE A 505 27.08 14.99 5.30
C ILE A 505 27.41 13.51 5.52
N GLU A 506 28.48 13.17 6.23
CA GLU A 506 28.78 11.77 6.57
C GLU A 506 27.59 11.14 7.32
N SER A 507 27.03 10.07 6.76
CA SER A 507 25.72 9.57 7.19
C SER A 507 25.71 8.08 7.48
N ARG A 508 24.93 7.66 8.49
CA ARG A 508 24.71 6.24 8.83
C ARG A 508 23.25 5.95 9.07
N THR A 509 22.88 4.67 9.13
CA THR A 509 21.51 4.32 9.55
C THR A 509 21.32 4.58 11.04
N LEU A 510 20.10 4.98 11.43
CA LEU A 510 19.74 5.20 12.84
C LEU A 510 20.02 3.94 13.68
N ALA A 511 19.68 2.76 13.17
CA ALA A 511 19.96 1.49 13.84
C ALA A 511 21.47 1.24 14.07
N SER A 512 22.33 1.69 13.15
CA SER A 512 23.78 1.56 13.30
C SER A 512 24.31 2.50 14.39
N LEU A 513 23.83 3.75 14.40
CA LEU A 513 24.18 4.75 15.43
C LEU A 513 23.71 4.30 16.82
N GLU A 514 22.45 3.88 16.97
CA GLU A 514 21.92 3.40 18.24
C GLU A 514 22.74 2.22 18.81
N ARG A 515 23.16 1.30 17.93
CA ARG A 515 24.02 0.17 18.32
C ARG A 515 25.42 0.62 18.72
N ALA A 516 25.99 1.63 18.06
CA ALA A 516 27.27 2.21 18.44
C ALA A 516 27.16 2.89 19.82
N TRP A 517 26.14 3.72 20.02
CA TRP A 517 25.87 4.40 21.29
C TRP A 517 25.69 3.43 22.45
N ALA A 518 24.91 2.36 22.24
CA ALA A 518 24.71 1.32 23.25
C ALA A 518 26.00 0.60 23.68
N ARG A 519 27.04 0.63 22.84
CA ARG A 519 28.37 0.05 23.12
C ARG A 519 29.39 1.09 23.58
N GLY A 520 28.98 2.35 23.74
CA GLY A 520 29.86 3.44 24.15
C GLY A 520 30.74 4.01 23.02
N PHE A 521 30.43 3.73 21.76
CA PHE A 521 31.14 4.26 20.59
C PHE A 521 30.31 5.33 19.87
N ASP A 522 30.99 6.22 19.14
CA ASP A 522 30.38 7.27 18.31
C ASP A 522 29.30 8.11 19.02
N LEU A 523 29.49 8.33 20.33
CA LEU A 523 28.57 9.09 21.16
C LEU A 523 28.40 10.52 20.62
N LEU A 524 27.21 11.08 20.83
CA LEU A 524 26.95 12.48 20.57
C LEU A 524 27.58 13.32 21.69
N GLU A 525 28.05 14.49 21.32
CA GLU A 525 28.63 15.51 22.19
C GLU A 525 27.95 16.86 21.92
N ARG A 526 28.12 17.81 22.84
CA ARG A 526 27.58 19.18 22.73
C ARG A 526 27.98 19.92 21.45
N GLY A 527 29.09 19.55 20.81
CA GLY A 527 29.56 20.17 19.57
C GLY A 527 28.94 19.61 18.29
N ASP A 528 28.02 18.65 18.38
CA ASP A 528 27.48 17.95 17.21
C ASP A 528 26.13 18.49 16.74
N VAL A 529 25.94 18.47 15.42
CA VAL A 529 24.65 18.66 14.75
C VAL A 529 24.27 17.36 14.05
N LEU A 530 23.23 16.68 14.54
CA LEU A 530 22.69 15.47 13.94
C LEU A 530 21.54 15.82 12.96
N VAL A 531 21.76 15.61 11.67
CA VAL A 531 20.75 15.77 10.63
C VAL A 531 20.08 14.43 10.38
N VAL A 532 18.77 14.32 10.60
CA VAL A 532 17.99 13.10 10.33
C VAL A 532 17.13 13.32 9.09
N ASP A 533 17.47 12.67 7.98
CA ASP A 533 16.71 12.75 6.72
C ASP A 533 15.69 11.61 6.60
N GLU A 534 14.66 11.81 5.76
CA GLU A 534 13.48 10.94 5.63
C GLU A 534 12.85 10.60 7.00
N ALA A 535 12.86 11.57 7.92
CA ALA A 535 12.38 11.41 9.29
C ALA A 535 10.89 11.03 9.37
N GLY A 536 10.11 11.30 8.33
CA GLY A 536 8.70 10.89 8.19
C GLY A 536 8.47 9.37 8.30
N MET A 537 9.50 8.56 8.01
CA MET A 537 9.44 7.10 8.11
C MET A 537 9.90 6.56 9.47
N VAL A 538 10.39 7.40 10.37
CA VAL A 538 10.92 6.96 11.67
C VAL A 538 9.78 6.78 12.67
N GLY A 539 9.69 5.59 13.28
CA GLY A 539 8.68 5.28 14.29
C GLY A 539 8.93 5.96 15.64
N SER A 540 7.90 6.03 16.48
CA SER A 540 7.93 6.78 17.75
C SER A 540 9.00 6.31 18.72
N ARG A 541 9.24 5.00 18.82
CA ARG A 541 10.25 4.42 19.72
C ARG A 541 11.67 4.82 19.30
N GLN A 542 11.97 4.72 18.00
CA GLN A 542 13.30 5.08 17.52
C GLN A 542 13.53 6.60 17.58
N MET A 543 12.53 7.40 17.21
CA MET A 543 12.63 8.86 17.33
C MET A 543 12.86 9.30 18.78
N GLU A 544 12.15 8.70 19.74
CA GLU A 544 12.31 9.00 21.17
C GLU A 544 13.72 8.73 21.67
N ARG A 545 14.32 7.59 21.31
CA ARG A 545 15.69 7.24 21.70
C ARG A 545 16.71 8.20 21.09
N VAL A 546 16.53 8.58 19.83
CA VAL A 546 17.42 9.50 19.11
C VAL A 546 17.36 10.90 19.74
N LEU A 547 16.17 11.45 19.97
CA LEU A 547 16.04 12.78 20.58
C LEU A 547 16.49 12.77 22.04
N SER A 548 16.25 11.70 22.79
CA SER A 548 16.73 11.57 24.17
C SER A 548 18.25 11.54 24.24
N ALA A 549 18.91 10.74 23.39
CA ALA A 549 20.37 10.68 23.31
C ALA A 549 20.98 12.05 22.94
N ALA A 550 20.39 12.75 21.96
CA ALA A 550 20.84 14.09 21.58
C ALA A 550 20.63 15.12 22.71
N ARG A 551 19.48 15.08 23.38
CA ARG A 551 19.18 15.94 24.54
C ARG A 551 20.18 15.73 25.67
N GLU A 552 20.50 14.49 26.00
CA GLU A 552 21.44 14.13 27.06
C GLU A 552 22.88 14.58 26.73
N ALA A 553 23.29 14.45 25.47
CA ALA A 553 24.57 14.96 24.97
C ALA A 553 24.61 16.50 24.89
N GLY A 554 23.46 17.15 24.87
CA GLY A 554 23.33 18.57 24.55
C GLY A 554 23.68 18.88 23.10
N ALA A 555 23.45 17.94 22.19
CA ALA A 555 23.67 18.07 20.75
C ALA A 555 22.43 18.65 20.04
N LYS A 556 22.63 19.26 18.88
CA LYS A 556 21.52 19.74 18.03
C LYS A 556 21.00 18.62 17.14
N VAL A 557 19.68 18.62 16.92
CA VAL A 557 19.03 17.76 15.93
C VAL A 557 18.29 18.60 14.90
N VAL A 558 18.43 18.23 13.62
CA VAL A 558 17.65 18.77 12.51
C VAL A 558 16.90 17.62 11.86
N LEU A 559 15.58 17.57 12.04
CA LEU A 559 14.73 16.57 11.42
C LEU A 559 14.27 17.09 10.06
N VAL A 560 14.50 16.30 9.01
CA VAL A 560 14.11 16.62 7.64
C VAL A 560 13.26 15.50 7.09
N GLY A 561 12.14 15.86 6.47
CA GLY A 561 11.25 14.85 5.92
C GLY A 561 10.03 15.45 5.25
N ASP A 562 9.13 14.55 4.88
CA ASP A 562 7.85 14.87 4.27
C ASP A 562 6.80 13.95 4.92
N PRO A 563 5.89 14.47 5.76
CA PRO A 563 4.90 13.64 6.44
C PRO A 563 3.86 13.07 5.46
N GLU A 564 3.80 13.61 4.24
CA GLU A 564 2.87 13.21 3.19
C GLU A 564 3.44 12.10 2.29
N GLN A 565 4.72 11.77 2.41
CA GLN A 565 5.32 10.59 1.76
C GLN A 565 5.01 9.30 2.53
N LEU A 566 5.69 8.20 2.17
CA LEU A 566 5.46 6.90 2.77
C LEU A 566 5.67 6.93 4.29
N GLN A 567 4.80 6.22 5.01
CA GLN A 567 4.77 6.26 6.46
C GLN A 567 5.72 5.24 7.11
N ALA A 568 6.03 5.47 8.38
CA ALA A 568 6.84 4.56 9.19
C ALA A 568 6.26 3.15 9.22
N ILE A 569 7.12 2.12 9.20
CA ILE A 569 6.69 0.73 9.38
C ILE A 569 6.35 0.46 10.85
N GLU A 570 7.10 1.04 11.79
CA GLU A 570 6.84 0.97 13.24
C GLU A 570 5.72 1.91 13.69
N ALA A 571 5.26 1.75 14.94
CA ALA A 571 4.16 2.51 15.51
C ALA A 571 4.34 4.05 15.50
N GLY A 572 3.24 4.74 15.15
CA GLY A 572 3.04 6.19 15.29
C GLY A 572 3.55 7.07 14.14
N GLY A 573 3.14 8.33 14.15
CA GLY A 573 3.57 9.40 13.25
C GLY A 573 4.52 10.39 13.94
N ALA A 574 5.65 9.89 14.43
CA ALA A 574 6.57 10.62 15.31
C ALA A 574 7.00 11.97 14.73
N PHE A 575 7.46 11.99 13.48
CA PHE A 575 7.90 13.21 12.82
C PHE A 575 6.80 14.28 12.75
N ARG A 576 5.56 13.90 12.41
CA ARG A 576 4.40 14.80 12.41
C ARG A 576 4.15 15.37 13.81
N ALA A 577 4.13 14.51 14.84
CA ALA A 577 3.91 14.92 16.22
C ALA A 577 5.00 15.90 16.71
N VAL A 578 6.26 15.68 16.34
CA VAL A 578 7.37 16.59 16.66
C VAL A 578 7.21 17.92 15.92
N ALA A 579 6.94 17.88 14.60
CA ALA A 579 6.76 19.06 13.77
C ALA A 579 5.65 19.99 14.30
N GLU A 580 4.49 19.42 14.65
CA GLU A 580 3.37 20.15 15.25
C GLU A 580 3.74 20.77 16.60
N ARG A 581 4.59 20.10 17.39
CA ARG A 581 4.93 20.54 18.75
C ARG A 581 5.96 21.66 18.80
N VAL A 582 7.02 21.56 18.00
CA VAL A 582 8.13 22.54 17.99
C VAL A 582 8.03 23.58 16.88
N GLY A 583 7.12 23.36 15.94
CA GLY A 583 7.01 24.12 14.70
C GLY A 583 8.02 23.63 13.65
N SER A 584 7.67 23.81 12.39
CA SER A 584 8.51 23.44 11.25
C SER A 584 8.69 24.60 10.29
N VAL A 585 9.76 24.52 9.50
CA VAL A 585 9.94 25.34 8.32
C VAL A 585 9.51 24.54 7.12
N GLU A 586 8.59 25.10 6.35
CA GLU A 586 8.05 24.44 5.17
C GLU A 586 8.77 24.93 3.90
N ILE A 587 9.17 23.99 3.06
CA ILE A 587 9.63 24.25 1.69
C ILE A 587 8.60 23.63 0.77
N THR A 588 7.77 24.46 0.13
CA THR A 588 6.65 24.03 -0.70
C THR A 588 6.89 24.22 -2.19
N THR A 589 7.90 25.02 -2.55
CA THR A 589 8.27 25.33 -3.92
C THR A 589 8.97 24.15 -4.56
N VAL A 590 8.25 23.48 -5.46
CA VAL A 590 8.74 22.32 -6.19
C VAL A 590 9.64 22.80 -7.33
N ARG A 591 10.87 22.28 -7.40
CA ARG A 591 11.87 22.70 -8.41
C ARG A 591 12.29 21.56 -9.36
N ARG A 592 11.79 20.35 -9.11
CA ARG A 592 12.10 19.15 -9.90
C ARG A 592 11.43 19.20 -11.28
N GLN A 593 10.15 19.54 -11.31
CA GLN A 593 9.39 19.67 -12.56
C GLN A 593 9.61 21.05 -13.19
N ARG A 594 9.71 21.09 -14.52
CA ARG A 594 9.98 22.33 -15.27
C ARG A 594 8.71 23.15 -15.55
N GLU A 595 7.57 22.50 -15.69
CA GLU A 595 6.30 23.13 -16.03
C GLU A 595 5.50 23.55 -14.77
N ASP A 596 4.99 24.77 -14.75
CA ASP A 596 4.24 25.34 -13.61
C ASP A 596 3.04 24.47 -13.19
N TRP A 597 2.33 23.90 -14.16
CA TRP A 597 1.15 23.07 -13.89
C TRP A 597 1.53 21.73 -13.24
N GLN A 598 2.71 21.17 -13.54
CA GLN A 598 3.23 19.94 -12.93
C GLN A 598 3.69 20.20 -11.49
N GLN A 599 4.31 21.36 -11.25
CA GLN A 599 4.64 21.82 -9.89
C GLN A 599 3.36 22.00 -9.06
N ALA A 600 2.32 22.60 -9.64
CA ALA A 600 1.01 22.74 -9.00
C ALA A 600 0.36 21.37 -8.70
N ALA A 601 0.39 20.43 -9.64
CA ALA A 601 -0.12 19.07 -9.43
C ALA A 601 0.62 18.34 -8.30
N THR A 602 1.94 18.50 -8.21
CA THR A 602 2.75 17.92 -7.13
C THR A 602 2.37 18.50 -5.76
N LYS A 603 2.11 19.81 -5.69
CA LYS A 603 1.62 20.48 -4.47
C LYS A 603 0.19 20.07 -4.11
N GLU A 604 -0.66 19.82 -5.09
CA GLU A 604 -2.02 19.31 -4.88
C GLU A 604 -2.00 17.89 -4.33
N LEU A 605 -1.13 17.00 -4.84
CA LEU A 605 -0.92 15.66 -4.28
C LEU A 605 -0.43 15.72 -2.82
N ALA A 606 0.57 16.57 -2.54
CA ALA A 606 1.09 16.76 -1.18
C ALA A 606 0.02 17.25 -0.20
N THR A 607 -0.95 18.04 -0.67
CA THR A 607 -2.03 18.59 0.18
C THR A 607 -3.33 17.76 0.14
N GLY A 608 -3.28 16.55 -0.42
CA GLY A 608 -4.42 15.63 -0.47
C GLY A 608 -5.51 15.98 -1.48
N ARG A 609 -5.26 16.95 -2.36
CA ARG A 609 -6.14 17.31 -3.49
C ARG A 609 -5.83 16.42 -4.69
N THR A 610 -5.84 15.10 -4.45
CA THR A 610 -5.47 14.08 -5.44
C THR A 610 -6.39 14.13 -6.66
N ASP A 611 -7.66 14.46 -6.47
CA ASP A 611 -8.63 14.70 -7.54
C ASP A 611 -8.15 15.77 -8.53
N ARG A 612 -7.77 16.95 -8.03
CA ARG A 612 -7.29 18.07 -8.85
C ARG A 612 -5.97 17.77 -9.54
N ALA A 613 -5.05 17.10 -8.84
CA ALA A 613 -3.79 16.71 -9.43
C ALA A 613 -4.00 15.73 -10.60
N LEU A 614 -4.87 14.73 -10.42
CA LEU A 614 -5.24 13.80 -11.48
C LEU A 614 -5.94 14.51 -12.64
N GLU A 615 -6.82 15.47 -12.38
CA GLU A 615 -7.47 16.29 -13.41
C GLU A 615 -6.45 17.04 -14.28
N ARG A 616 -5.37 17.55 -13.69
CA ARG A 616 -4.29 18.21 -14.43
C ARG A 616 -3.57 17.24 -15.37
N TYR A 617 -3.18 16.08 -14.86
CA TYR A 617 -2.55 15.05 -15.69
C TYR A 617 -3.51 14.51 -16.76
N GLU A 618 -4.80 14.39 -16.45
CA GLU A 618 -5.85 13.95 -17.38
C GLU A 618 -6.07 14.98 -18.49
N THR A 619 -6.14 16.27 -18.16
CA THR A 619 -6.24 17.38 -19.12
C THR A 619 -5.02 17.43 -20.05
N ALA A 620 -3.83 17.07 -19.53
CA ALA A 620 -2.60 16.94 -20.31
C ALA A 620 -2.52 15.64 -21.14
N GLY A 621 -3.53 14.76 -21.10
CA GLY A 621 -3.55 13.50 -21.84
C GLY A 621 -2.65 12.40 -21.26
N LEU A 622 -2.20 12.57 -20.01
CA LEU A 622 -1.24 11.70 -19.34
C LEU A 622 -1.89 10.64 -18.44
N VAL A 623 -3.20 10.70 -18.21
CA VAL A 623 -3.95 9.66 -17.50
C VAL A 623 -4.77 8.85 -18.51
N ARG A 624 -4.60 7.53 -18.52
CA ARG A 624 -5.24 6.63 -19.48
C ARG A 624 -5.94 5.48 -18.76
N GLY A 625 -7.25 5.38 -18.93
CA GLY A 625 -8.04 4.25 -18.46
C GLY A 625 -8.11 3.15 -19.52
N HIS A 626 -8.07 1.90 -19.07
CA HIS A 626 -8.17 0.68 -19.89
C HIS A 626 -9.30 -0.19 -19.35
N ASP A 627 -9.81 -1.15 -20.12
CA ASP A 627 -10.89 -2.03 -19.65
C ASP A 627 -10.36 -3.08 -18.67
N THR A 628 -9.13 -3.56 -18.90
CA THR A 628 -8.47 -4.54 -18.01
C THR A 628 -7.15 -4.06 -17.45
N LEU A 629 -6.71 -4.68 -16.35
CA LEU A 629 -5.40 -4.42 -15.76
C LEU A 629 -4.25 -4.88 -16.66
N GLU A 630 -4.43 -5.95 -17.44
CA GLU A 630 -3.42 -6.40 -18.41
C GLU A 630 -3.27 -5.40 -19.56
N GLU A 631 -4.36 -4.83 -20.08
CA GLU A 631 -4.30 -3.72 -21.04
C GLU A 631 -3.60 -2.49 -20.44
N ALA A 632 -3.87 -2.17 -19.18
CA ALA A 632 -3.19 -1.07 -18.50
C ALA A 632 -1.67 -1.32 -18.42
N ARG A 633 -1.23 -2.54 -18.07
CA ARG A 633 0.20 -2.93 -18.09
C ARG A 633 0.80 -2.80 -19.48
N ALA A 634 0.13 -3.34 -20.50
CA ALA A 634 0.58 -3.22 -21.90
C ALA A 634 0.70 -1.74 -22.30
N GLY A 635 -0.24 -0.89 -21.88
CA GLY A 635 -0.17 0.55 -22.11
C GLY A 635 1.02 1.23 -21.42
N VAL A 636 1.39 0.82 -20.20
CA VAL A 636 2.61 1.32 -19.52
C VAL A 636 3.85 0.97 -20.32
N VAL A 637 3.97 -0.29 -20.75
CA VAL A 637 5.12 -0.77 -21.52
C VAL A 637 5.19 -0.10 -22.89
N ALA A 638 4.07 0.02 -23.60
CA ALA A 638 4.01 0.70 -24.88
C ALA A 638 4.37 2.19 -24.76
N GLY A 639 3.88 2.87 -23.72
CA GLY A 639 4.24 4.28 -23.46
C GLY A 639 5.71 4.47 -23.11
N TRP A 640 6.31 3.50 -22.41
CA TRP A 640 7.75 3.48 -22.15
C TRP A 640 8.56 3.21 -23.43
N ASP A 641 8.14 2.26 -24.27
CA ASP A 641 8.82 1.93 -25.53
C ASP A 641 8.73 3.09 -26.55
N GLU A 642 7.58 3.74 -26.67
CA GLU A 642 7.45 4.96 -27.48
C GLU A 642 8.37 6.07 -26.97
N ALA A 643 8.38 6.31 -25.66
CA ALA A 643 9.19 7.35 -25.05
C ALA A 643 10.70 7.06 -25.16
N ARG A 644 11.15 5.80 -25.00
CA ARG A 644 12.57 5.46 -25.11
C ARG A 644 13.08 5.57 -26.55
N GLN A 645 12.22 5.33 -27.55
CA GLN A 645 12.59 5.49 -28.96
C GLN A 645 12.62 6.96 -29.36
N ALA A 646 11.66 7.76 -28.87
CA ALA A 646 11.58 9.18 -29.15
C ALA A 646 12.68 10.01 -28.47
N ALA A 647 13.06 9.65 -27.23
CA ALA A 647 14.05 10.36 -26.42
C ALA A 647 14.98 9.36 -25.69
N PRO A 648 15.87 8.67 -26.42
CA PRO A 648 16.73 7.60 -25.88
C PRO A 648 17.74 8.10 -24.84
N GLU A 649 18.08 9.38 -24.87
CA GLU A 649 18.94 10.02 -23.89
C GLU A 649 18.23 10.34 -22.58
N GLU A 650 16.91 10.42 -22.54
CA GLU A 650 16.21 10.74 -21.29
C GLU A 650 16.19 9.54 -20.32
N SER A 651 16.32 9.79 -19.03
CA SER A 651 16.22 8.76 -18.00
C SER A 651 14.76 8.38 -17.77
N GLN A 652 14.45 7.08 -17.77
CA GLN A 652 13.07 6.59 -17.72
C GLN A 652 12.93 5.41 -16.74
N ILE A 653 11.76 5.30 -16.11
CA ILE A 653 11.42 4.16 -15.25
C ILE A 653 9.91 3.89 -15.23
N MET A 654 9.54 2.62 -15.24
CA MET A 654 8.17 2.19 -14.96
C MET A 654 8.00 1.96 -13.45
N LEU A 655 6.89 2.43 -12.87
CA LEU A 655 6.60 2.34 -11.45
C LEU A 655 5.29 1.60 -11.22
N ALA A 656 5.32 0.61 -10.33
CA ALA A 656 4.13 -0.06 -9.86
C ALA A 656 4.19 -0.27 -8.35
N HIS A 657 3.03 -0.50 -7.72
CA HIS A 657 2.99 -0.77 -6.28
C HIS A 657 3.41 -2.22 -5.97
N ARG A 658 3.00 -3.19 -6.79
CA ARG A 658 3.12 -4.62 -6.53
C ARG A 658 4.35 -5.21 -7.20
N ARG A 659 5.08 -6.11 -6.53
CA ARG A 659 6.24 -6.80 -7.13
C ARG A 659 5.88 -7.64 -8.36
N VAL A 660 4.71 -8.28 -8.35
CA VAL A 660 4.20 -9.04 -9.49
C VAL A 660 4.02 -8.16 -10.73
N ASP A 661 3.54 -6.92 -10.56
CA ASP A 661 3.43 -5.98 -11.68
C ASP A 661 4.80 -5.52 -12.14
N VAL A 662 5.71 -5.21 -11.21
CA VAL A 662 7.09 -4.79 -11.54
C VAL A 662 7.81 -5.87 -12.36
N ARG A 663 7.62 -7.14 -12.00
CA ARG A 663 8.18 -8.26 -12.74
C ARG A 663 7.59 -8.35 -14.14
N ALA A 664 6.27 -8.35 -14.26
CA ALA A 664 5.59 -8.40 -15.55
C ALA A 664 6.02 -7.24 -16.47
N LEU A 665 6.19 -6.03 -15.91
CA LEU A 665 6.69 -4.87 -16.66
C LEU A 665 8.14 -5.03 -17.11
N ASN A 666 9.03 -5.56 -16.25
CA ASN A 666 10.42 -5.84 -16.62
C ASN A 666 10.51 -6.91 -17.70
N GLU A 667 9.76 -8.00 -17.59
CA GLU A 667 9.73 -9.09 -18.56
C GLU A 667 9.22 -8.61 -19.92
N ALA A 668 8.10 -7.88 -19.95
CA ALA A 668 7.54 -7.35 -21.20
C ALA A 668 8.47 -6.33 -21.88
N ALA A 669 9.11 -5.44 -21.10
CA ALA A 669 10.09 -4.50 -21.65
C ALA A 669 11.30 -5.22 -22.25
N ARG A 670 11.77 -6.29 -21.59
CA ARG A 670 12.88 -7.11 -22.06
C ARG A 670 12.54 -7.87 -23.34
N GLU A 671 11.34 -8.43 -23.43
CA GLU A 671 10.86 -9.13 -24.63
C GLU A 671 10.85 -8.21 -25.85
N ILE A 672 10.30 -7.00 -25.73
CA ILE A 672 10.29 -5.99 -26.81
C ILE A 672 11.72 -5.68 -27.28
N ARG A 673 12.66 -5.46 -26.35
CA ARG A 673 14.05 -5.14 -26.70
C ARG A 673 14.77 -6.32 -27.35
N ARG A 674 14.45 -7.55 -26.95
CA ARG A 674 14.96 -8.76 -27.59
C ARG A 674 14.44 -8.91 -29.01
N GLU A 675 13.14 -8.75 -29.22
CA GLU A 675 12.52 -8.83 -30.55
C GLU A 675 13.06 -7.75 -31.50
N ALA A 676 13.40 -6.58 -30.96
CA ALA A 676 14.08 -5.51 -31.69
C ALA A 676 15.58 -5.80 -31.97
N GLY A 677 16.13 -6.91 -31.47
CA GLY A 677 17.54 -7.28 -31.65
C GLY A 677 18.52 -6.42 -30.85
N GLU A 678 18.06 -5.75 -29.78
CA GLU A 678 18.86 -4.85 -28.96
C GLU A 678 19.58 -5.53 -27.79
N LEU A 679 19.25 -6.81 -27.53
CA LEU A 679 19.82 -7.62 -26.47
C LEU A 679 20.67 -8.75 -27.05
N GLY A 680 21.84 -8.97 -26.46
CA GLY A 680 22.72 -10.09 -26.78
C GLY A 680 22.24 -11.42 -26.18
N ASP A 681 23.14 -12.39 -26.12
CA ASP A 681 22.86 -13.71 -25.55
C ASP A 681 22.61 -13.64 -24.03
N ASP A 682 21.67 -14.45 -23.55
CA ASP A 682 21.33 -14.54 -22.13
C ASP A 682 22.42 -15.23 -21.32
N VAL A 683 22.80 -14.58 -20.23
CA VAL A 683 23.69 -15.11 -19.20
C VAL A 683 22.93 -15.15 -17.88
N LEU A 684 22.89 -16.33 -17.27
CA LEU A 684 22.27 -16.53 -15.95
C LEU A 684 23.21 -16.01 -14.87
N VAL A 685 22.74 -15.06 -14.08
CA VAL A 685 23.49 -14.42 -13.00
C VAL A 685 22.80 -14.67 -11.68
N SER A 686 23.54 -15.18 -10.70
CA SER A 686 23.04 -15.34 -9.33
C SER A 686 23.13 -14.00 -8.59
N THR A 687 22.00 -13.34 -8.38
CA THR A 687 21.92 -12.09 -7.62
C THR A 687 21.37 -12.34 -6.21
N ALA A 688 21.51 -11.37 -5.31
CA ALA A 688 20.89 -11.38 -3.99
C ALA A 688 19.34 -11.51 -4.04
N GLN A 689 18.73 -11.21 -5.20
CA GLN A 689 17.29 -11.33 -5.42
C GLN A 689 16.89 -12.66 -6.10
N GLY A 690 17.85 -13.57 -6.30
CA GLY A 690 17.67 -14.84 -7.01
C GLY A 690 18.42 -14.85 -8.35
N GLU A 691 18.27 -15.95 -9.09
CA GLU A 691 18.82 -16.05 -10.44
C GLU A 691 18.09 -15.06 -11.37
N ARG A 692 18.84 -14.39 -12.25
CA ARG A 692 18.34 -13.43 -13.25
C ARG A 692 19.06 -13.62 -14.57
N MET A 693 18.34 -13.51 -15.67
CA MET A 693 18.95 -13.44 -17.00
C MET A 693 19.36 -11.99 -17.29
N PHE A 694 20.64 -11.78 -17.57
CA PHE A 694 21.15 -10.53 -18.14
C PHE A 694 21.74 -10.81 -19.52
N ALA A 695 21.69 -9.83 -20.40
CA ALA A 695 22.29 -9.88 -21.73
C ALA A 695 23.17 -8.65 -21.96
N ASP A 696 23.99 -8.67 -23.01
CA ASP A 696 24.55 -7.40 -23.50
C ASP A 696 23.42 -6.45 -23.91
N GLY A 697 23.57 -5.16 -23.63
CA GLY A 697 22.52 -4.16 -23.83
C GLY A 697 21.42 -4.12 -22.75
N GLU A 698 21.47 -5.02 -21.75
CA GLU A 698 20.46 -5.12 -20.69
C GLU A 698 20.43 -3.90 -19.76
N ARG A 699 19.23 -3.48 -19.36
CA ARG A 699 19.05 -2.40 -18.37
C ARG A 699 19.13 -2.96 -16.96
N VAL A 700 19.99 -2.39 -16.13
CA VAL A 700 20.21 -2.85 -14.74
C VAL A 700 19.92 -1.77 -13.72
N TYR A 701 19.49 -2.22 -12.55
CA TYR A 701 19.22 -1.42 -11.37
C TYR A 701 20.13 -1.87 -10.22
N PHE A 702 20.93 -0.95 -9.70
CA PHE A 702 21.79 -1.22 -8.55
C PHE A 702 20.96 -1.13 -7.25
N LEU A 703 21.04 -2.16 -6.41
CA LEU A 703 20.28 -2.28 -5.16
C LEU A 703 21.11 -2.00 -3.90
N ARG A 704 22.41 -1.72 -4.05
CA ARG A 704 23.33 -1.41 -2.95
C ARG A 704 24.30 -0.31 -3.38
N ASN A 705 24.69 0.58 -2.50
CA ASN A 705 25.75 1.53 -2.85
C ASN A 705 27.10 0.82 -2.81
N ASP A 706 28.01 1.27 -3.65
CA ASP A 706 29.39 0.81 -3.64
C ASP A 706 30.28 2.00 -4.02
N ARG A 707 31.22 2.33 -3.12
CA ARG A 707 32.10 3.51 -3.28
C ARG A 707 33.16 3.30 -4.35
N GLU A 708 33.65 2.07 -4.52
CA GLU A 708 34.68 1.74 -5.51
C GLU A 708 34.08 1.78 -6.92
N LEU A 709 32.95 1.09 -7.08
CA LEU A 709 32.12 1.15 -8.30
C LEU A 709 31.44 2.51 -8.46
N GLY A 710 31.40 3.35 -7.41
CA GLY A 710 30.74 4.67 -7.38
C GLY A 710 29.30 4.65 -7.88
N VAL A 711 28.61 3.55 -7.58
CA VAL A 711 27.18 3.34 -7.85
C VAL A 711 26.41 3.54 -6.56
N LYS A 712 25.18 4.03 -6.70
CA LYS A 712 24.22 4.19 -5.61
C LYS A 712 23.01 3.28 -5.86
N ASN A 713 22.27 2.94 -4.82
CA ASN A 713 20.99 2.29 -4.92
C ASN A 713 20.03 3.21 -5.69
N GLY A 714 19.37 2.66 -6.69
CA GLY A 714 18.60 3.46 -7.64
C GLY A 714 19.41 3.98 -8.81
N THR A 715 20.72 3.70 -8.87
CA THR A 715 21.50 3.94 -10.08
C THR A 715 21.02 2.98 -11.15
N LEU A 716 20.72 3.55 -12.31
CA LEU A 716 20.43 2.82 -13.52
C LEU A 716 21.67 2.77 -14.40
N GLY A 717 21.81 1.67 -15.13
CA GLY A 717 22.89 1.51 -16.10
C GLY A 717 22.52 0.48 -17.15
N THR A 718 23.34 0.40 -18.18
CA THR A 718 23.16 -0.52 -19.31
C THR A 718 24.39 -1.40 -19.45
N VAL A 719 24.21 -2.71 -19.51
CA VAL A 719 25.31 -3.66 -19.75
C VAL A 719 25.86 -3.43 -21.15
N ARG A 720 27.19 -3.38 -21.26
CA ARG A 720 27.97 -3.22 -22.50
C ARG A 720 28.84 -4.44 -22.82
N GLY A 721 28.90 -5.39 -21.90
CA GLY A 721 29.65 -6.61 -22.07
C GLY A 721 29.56 -7.47 -20.83
N ILE A 722 29.52 -8.78 -21.06
CA ILE A 722 29.55 -9.81 -20.03
C ILE A 722 30.73 -10.71 -20.34
N VAL A 723 31.64 -10.86 -19.38
CA VAL A 723 32.87 -11.65 -19.54
C VAL A 723 33.00 -12.60 -18.34
N GLY A 724 33.61 -13.77 -18.56
CA GLY A 724 33.73 -14.82 -17.55
C GLY A 724 32.55 -15.79 -17.58
N SER A 725 32.53 -16.73 -16.64
CA SER A 725 31.47 -17.73 -16.52
C SER A 725 30.88 -17.74 -15.12
N PRO A 726 29.54 -17.85 -14.99
CA PRO A 726 28.91 -18.09 -13.68
C PRO A 726 29.49 -19.33 -12.98
N ASP A 727 29.81 -20.39 -13.73
CA ASP A 727 30.30 -21.66 -13.18
C ASP A 727 31.74 -21.55 -12.64
N ALA A 728 32.54 -20.65 -13.20
CA ALA A 728 33.92 -20.39 -12.77
C ALA A 728 34.00 -19.37 -11.63
N GLY A 729 32.90 -18.66 -11.34
CA GLY A 729 32.83 -17.63 -10.29
C GLY A 729 33.56 -16.33 -10.64
N ASP A 730 33.96 -16.13 -11.90
CA ASP A 730 34.72 -14.98 -12.39
C ASP A 730 33.87 -14.05 -13.29
N LEU A 731 32.55 -14.14 -13.19
CA LEU A 731 31.63 -13.37 -14.01
C LEU A 731 31.71 -11.86 -13.70
N VAL A 732 32.03 -11.08 -14.72
CA VAL A 732 32.14 -9.62 -14.67
C VAL A 732 31.22 -8.97 -15.70
N LEU A 733 30.39 -8.04 -15.23
CA LEU A 733 29.50 -7.21 -16.04
C LEU A 733 30.15 -5.84 -16.26
N SER A 734 30.37 -5.44 -17.50
CA SER A 734 30.73 -4.05 -17.82
C SER A 734 29.46 -3.22 -17.98
N VAL A 735 29.17 -2.34 -17.03
CA VAL A 735 27.93 -1.56 -16.99
C VAL A 735 28.21 -0.10 -17.27
N GLN A 736 27.61 0.44 -18.32
CA GLN A 736 27.57 1.86 -18.62
C GLN A 736 26.51 2.54 -17.75
N LEU A 737 26.93 3.29 -16.74
CA LEU A 737 26.00 4.00 -15.86
C LEU A 737 25.31 5.15 -16.59
N ASP A 738 24.15 5.55 -16.08
CA ASP A 738 23.53 6.82 -16.43
C ASP A 738 24.27 8.01 -15.80
N GLY A 739 24.17 9.17 -16.44
CA GLY A 739 24.80 10.40 -15.98
C GLY A 739 23.87 11.60 -16.01
N PRO A 740 24.34 12.79 -15.57
CA PRO A 740 23.56 14.03 -15.62
C PRO A 740 23.10 14.42 -17.04
N GLY A 741 23.79 13.93 -18.07
CA GLY A 741 23.42 14.11 -19.47
C GLY A 741 22.46 13.04 -20.01
N GLY A 742 21.95 12.15 -19.14
CA GLY A 742 20.95 11.15 -19.51
C GLY A 742 21.43 9.69 -19.51
N THR A 743 20.59 8.84 -20.08
CA THR A 743 20.78 7.39 -20.19
C THR A 743 22.08 7.05 -20.90
N GLY A 744 22.90 6.20 -20.29
CA GLY A 744 24.16 5.72 -20.87
C GLY A 744 25.28 6.74 -21.05
N ARG A 745 25.17 7.93 -20.42
CA ARG A 745 26.18 9.02 -20.50
C ARG A 745 27.15 9.05 -19.31
N GLY A 746 26.98 8.17 -18.33
CA GLY A 746 27.84 8.08 -17.16
C GLY A 746 29.20 7.43 -17.46
N ARG A 747 29.87 6.94 -16.43
CA ARG A 747 31.10 6.14 -16.57
C ARG A 747 30.75 4.67 -16.75
N VAL A 748 31.66 3.91 -17.37
CA VAL A 748 31.61 2.44 -17.37
C VAL A 748 32.21 1.92 -16.07
N VAL A 749 31.54 0.94 -15.45
CA VAL A 749 32.00 0.25 -14.24
C VAL A 749 32.05 -1.25 -14.50
N SER A 750 33.07 -1.92 -13.96
CA SER A 750 33.19 -3.37 -14.02
C SER A 750 32.67 -3.97 -12.73
N VAL A 751 31.58 -4.72 -12.81
CA VAL A 751 30.88 -5.31 -11.66
C VAL A 751 31.19 -6.80 -11.63
N SER A 752 32.09 -7.20 -10.73
CA SER A 752 32.29 -8.59 -10.36
C SER A 752 31.08 -9.08 -9.58
N VAL A 753 30.36 -10.07 -10.10
CA VAL A 753 29.14 -10.59 -9.44
C VAL A 753 29.47 -11.29 -8.13
N ALA A 754 30.68 -11.84 -8.00
CA ALA A 754 31.17 -12.44 -6.76
C ALA A 754 31.26 -11.42 -5.62
N ASP A 755 31.62 -10.16 -5.93
CA ASP A 755 31.80 -9.09 -4.95
C ASP A 755 30.53 -8.22 -4.80
N TYR A 756 29.73 -8.13 -5.87
CA TYR A 756 28.54 -7.33 -5.94
C TYR A 756 27.39 -8.09 -6.62
N ASP A 757 26.57 -8.76 -5.80
CA ASP A 757 25.40 -9.53 -6.21
C ASP A 757 24.09 -8.72 -6.16
N ALA A 758 24.14 -7.44 -5.80
CA ALA A 758 22.98 -6.60 -5.54
C ALA A 758 22.44 -5.91 -6.81
N LEU A 759 22.14 -6.70 -7.85
CA LEU A 759 21.62 -6.23 -9.14
C LEU A 759 20.22 -6.80 -9.45
N ASP A 760 19.41 -6.03 -10.19
CA ASP A 760 18.12 -6.44 -10.75
C ASP A 760 17.91 -5.78 -12.13
N HIS A 761 16.82 -6.14 -12.83
CA HIS A 761 16.42 -5.44 -14.06
C HIS A 761 16.03 -3.98 -13.75
N GLY A 762 16.39 -3.07 -14.67
CA GLY A 762 16.23 -1.63 -14.49
C GLY A 762 15.14 -0.97 -15.33
N TYR A 763 14.17 -1.73 -15.84
CA TYR A 763 13.04 -1.14 -16.59
C TYR A 763 11.93 -0.67 -15.66
N ALA A 764 11.62 -1.46 -14.63
CA ALA A 764 10.56 -1.20 -13.67
C ALA A 764 11.01 -1.38 -12.22
N ALA A 765 10.46 -0.57 -11.31
CA ALA A 765 10.69 -0.65 -9.88
C ALA A 765 9.42 -0.46 -9.06
N THR A 766 9.42 -0.99 -7.83
CA THR A 766 8.33 -0.71 -6.89
C THR A 766 8.38 0.74 -6.42
N ILE A 767 7.23 1.36 -6.20
CA ILE A 767 7.14 2.76 -5.72
C ILE A 767 7.96 3.00 -4.44
N HIS A 768 7.94 2.05 -3.49
CA HIS A 768 8.75 2.11 -2.26
C HIS A 768 10.26 2.18 -2.54
N LYS A 769 10.77 1.34 -3.45
CA LYS A 769 12.19 1.36 -3.86
C LYS A 769 12.56 2.62 -4.65
N SER A 770 11.60 3.25 -5.30
CA SER A 770 11.81 4.49 -6.05
C SER A 770 11.82 5.76 -5.20
N GLN A 771 11.66 5.66 -3.87
CA GLN A 771 11.75 6.82 -2.99
C GLN A 771 13.15 7.43 -3.10
N GLY A 772 13.20 8.75 -3.23
CA GLY A 772 14.43 9.51 -3.52
C GLY A 772 14.87 9.52 -5.00
N VAL A 773 14.43 8.56 -5.82
CA VAL A 773 14.78 8.50 -7.25
C VAL A 773 14.16 9.68 -8.01
N THR A 774 14.88 10.22 -8.98
CA THR A 774 14.41 11.25 -9.92
C THR A 774 14.79 10.82 -11.34
N VAL A 775 13.81 10.80 -12.23
CA VAL A 775 13.96 10.44 -13.65
C VAL A 775 13.36 11.55 -14.51
N ASP A 776 13.69 11.59 -15.79
CA ASP A 776 13.10 12.57 -16.71
C ASP A 776 11.65 12.16 -17.05
N ARG A 777 11.42 10.87 -17.31
CA ARG A 777 10.08 10.31 -17.54
C ARG A 777 9.75 9.14 -16.61
N ALA A 778 8.52 9.14 -16.08
CA ALA A 778 7.99 8.05 -15.29
C ALA A 778 6.72 7.47 -15.92
N HIS A 779 6.53 6.16 -15.84
CA HIS A 779 5.31 5.50 -16.33
C HIS A 779 4.69 4.69 -15.19
N VAL A 780 3.53 5.10 -14.70
CA VAL A 780 2.93 4.58 -13.47
C VAL A 780 1.77 3.65 -13.80
N LEU A 781 1.84 2.42 -13.30
CA LEU A 781 0.69 1.52 -13.23
C LEU A 781 -0.10 1.82 -11.96
N ALA A 782 -1.23 2.51 -12.11
CA ALA A 782 -2.12 2.83 -11.02
C ALA A 782 -3.12 1.69 -10.79
N THR A 783 -2.97 1.01 -9.65
CA THR A 783 -3.88 -0.05 -9.22
C THR A 783 -4.62 0.34 -7.95
N GLY A 784 -5.69 -0.38 -7.64
CA GLY A 784 -6.50 -0.18 -6.45
C GLY A 784 -5.80 -0.48 -5.13
N SER A 785 -4.52 -0.82 -5.20
CA SER A 785 -3.60 -0.96 -4.08
C SER A 785 -2.97 0.33 -3.59
N LEU A 786 -2.92 1.33 -4.47
CA LEU A 786 -2.33 2.62 -4.16
C LEU A 786 -3.23 3.43 -3.23
N ASP A 787 -2.57 4.18 -2.37
CA ASP A 787 -3.16 5.17 -1.49
C ASP A 787 -2.57 6.56 -1.79
N ARG A 788 -2.98 7.57 -1.01
CA ARG A 788 -2.54 8.96 -1.17
C ARG A 788 -1.03 9.13 -1.12
N HIS A 789 -0.36 8.42 -0.21
CA HIS A 789 1.09 8.51 -0.05
C HIS A 789 1.83 7.86 -1.23
N GLY A 790 1.36 6.68 -1.65
CA GLY A 790 1.91 5.96 -2.79
C GLY A 790 1.78 6.73 -4.11
N VAL A 791 0.61 7.31 -4.39
CA VAL A 791 0.41 8.11 -5.62
C VAL A 791 1.24 9.39 -5.60
N TYR A 792 1.35 10.05 -4.45
CA TYR A 792 2.19 11.24 -4.33
C TYR A 792 3.67 10.91 -4.61
N VAL A 793 4.18 9.82 -4.04
CA VAL A 793 5.52 9.35 -4.32
C VAL A 793 5.67 9.00 -5.79
N ALA A 794 4.75 8.25 -6.40
CA ALA A 794 4.87 7.81 -7.78
C ALA A 794 4.87 8.98 -8.79
N LEU A 795 3.90 9.89 -8.67
CA LEU A 795 3.72 10.99 -9.63
C LEU A 795 4.76 12.09 -9.45
N SER A 796 5.40 12.22 -8.28
CA SER A 796 6.40 13.27 -8.08
C SER A 796 7.80 12.94 -8.61
N ARG A 797 8.08 11.74 -9.15
CA ARG A 797 9.45 11.31 -9.53
C ARG A 797 9.99 11.89 -10.85
N HIS A 798 9.13 12.38 -11.74
CA HIS A 798 9.51 12.88 -13.06
C HIS A 798 10.08 14.30 -13.03
N ARG A 799 10.91 14.66 -14.01
CA ARG A 799 11.30 16.05 -14.33
C ARG A 799 10.50 16.61 -15.52
N GLU A 800 10.29 15.80 -16.54
CA GLU A 800 9.66 16.20 -17.81
C GLU A 800 8.22 15.70 -17.93
N SER A 801 7.97 14.41 -17.68
CA SER A 801 6.60 13.86 -17.81
C SER A 801 6.35 12.60 -16.98
N VAL A 802 5.08 12.39 -16.62
CA VAL A 802 4.61 11.14 -16.03
C VAL A 802 3.34 10.68 -16.72
N SER A 803 3.28 9.42 -17.15
CA SER A 803 2.03 8.80 -17.61
C SER A 803 1.44 7.88 -16.54
N VAL A 804 0.12 7.80 -16.48
CA VAL A 804 -0.63 7.00 -15.50
C VAL A 804 -1.61 6.11 -16.23
N HIS A 805 -1.51 4.81 -16.02
CA HIS A 805 -2.37 3.81 -16.65
C HIS A 805 -3.12 3.02 -15.57
N TRP A 806 -4.42 2.80 -15.75
CA TRP A 806 -5.26 2.07 -14.80
C TRP A 806 -6.31 1.20 -15.50
N GLY A 807 -6.72 0.09 -14.88
CA GLY A 807 -7.71 -0.87 -15.42
C GLY A 807 -9.08 -0.75 -14.75
N ARG A 808 -10.16 -0.79 -15.54
CA ARG A 808 -11.55 -0.68 -15.08
C ARG A 808 -11.98 -1.86 -14.23
N ASP A 809 -11.53 -3.06 -14.56
CA ASP A 809 -11.72 -4.28 -13.77
C ASP A 809 -11.15 -4.20 -12.34
N ASP A 810 -10.10 -3.39 -12.12
CA ASP A 810 -9.43 -3.23 -10.83
C ASP A 810 -10.04 -2.10 -9.97
N VAL A 811 -10.20 -0.90 -10.54
CA VAL A 811 -10.66 0.29 -9.78
C VAL A 811 -12.11 0.70 -10.05
N GLY A 812 -12.78 0.09 -11.02
CA GLY A 812 -14.19 0.29 -11.35
C GLY A 812 -14.44 1.42 -12.35
N ASP A 813 -14.12 2.65 -11.97
CA ASP A 813 -14.26 3.84 -12.81
C ASP A 813 -13.28 4.93 -12.36
N ARG A 814 -13.32 6.08 -13.05
CA ARG A 814 -12.46 7.23 -12.76
C ARG A 814 -12.68 7.75 -11.33
N ASP A 815 -13.91 7.74 -10.83
CA ASP A 815 -14.20 8.13 -9.44
C ASP A 815 -13.72 7.08 -8.43
N GLY A 816 -13.75 5.80 -8.81
CA GLY A 816 -13.16 4.69 -8.07
C GLY A 816 -11.65 4.81 -7.97
N LEU A 817 -10.98 5.19 -9.06
CA LEU A 817 -9.55 5.52 -9.07
C LEU A 817 -9.26 6.66 -8.10
N VAL A 818 -9.91 7.82 -8.26
CA VAL A 818 -9.73 8.98 -7.38
C VAL A 818 -9.96 8.60 -5.92
N ARG A 819 -11.05 7.88 -5.63
CA ARG A 819 -11.38 7.44 -4.27
C ARG A 819 -10.28 6.58 -3.67
N ARG A 820 -9.71 5.64 -4.43
CA ARG A 820 -8.64 4.76 -3.96
C ARG A 820 -7.33 5.51 -3.76
N LEU A 821 -6.96 6.37 -4.71
CA LEU A 821 -5.75 7.20 -4.65
C LEU A 821 -5.85 8.34 -3.65
N SER A 822 -7.06 8.71 -3.21
CA SER A 822 -7.28 9.72 -2.15
C SER A 822 -7.37 9.11 -0.76
N ARG A 823 -7.27 7.77 -0.62
CA ARG A 823 -7.35 7.12 0.69
C ARG A 823 -6.20 7.56 1.57
N GLU A 824 -6.56 8.06 2.74
CA GLU A 824 -5.63 8.48 3.78
C GLU A 824 -5.41 7.33 4.77
N ARG A 825 -4.15 7.00 5.04
CA ARG A 825 -3.76 5.93 5.96
C ARG A 825 -2.80 6.45 7.03
N LEU A 826 -3.07 7.62 7.59
CA LEU A 826 -2.20 8.17 8.63
C LEU A 826 -2.11 7.24 9.85
N LYS A 827 -0.89 6.97 10.31
CA LYS A 827 -0.65 6.34 11.61
C LYS A 827 -1.06 7.27 12.73
N ASP A 828 -2.12 6.87 13.44
CA ASP A 828 -2.52 7.49 14.71
C ASP A 828 -1.39 7.42 15.74
N THR A 829 -1.29 8.47 16.55
CA THR A 829 -0.47 8.52 17.77
C THR A 829 -1.40 8.53 18.99
N THR A 830 -0.91 8.14 20.17
CA THR A 830 -1.62 8.33 21.44
C THR A 830 -1.81 9.80 21.78
N LEU A 831 -0.91 10.68 21.31
CA LEU A 831 -0.98 12.14 21.50
C LEU A 831 -2.17 12.80 20.79
N ASP A 832 -2.78 12.14 19.82
CA ASP A 832 -3.97 12.63 19.11
C ASP A 832 -5.24 12.57 19.99
N TYR A 833 -5.19 11.86 21.12
CA TYR A 833 -6.34 11.64 21.99
C TYR A 833 -6.35 12.64 23.16
N PRO A 834 -7.41 13.46 23.33
CA PRO A 834 -7.47 14.49 24.37
C PRO A 834 -7.27 13.95 25.78
N GLN A 835 -7.73 12.72 26.05
CA GLN A 835 -7.61 12.06 27.36
C GLN A 835 -6.15 11.81 27.77
N VAL A 836 -5.23 11.73 26.79
CA VAL A 836 -3.78 11.59 27.00
C VAL A 836 -3.14 12.97 27.14
N ARG A 837 -3.49 13.93 26.27
CA ARG A 837 -3.03 15.32 26.35
C ARG A 837 -3.44 16.03 27.65
N ASP A 838 -4.66 15.78 28.14
CA ASP A 838 -5.21 16.46 29.31
C ASP A 838 -4.81 15.85 30.66
N ARG A 839 -4.22 14.65 30.69
CA ARG A 839 -3.72 14.05 31.94
C ARG A 839 -2.63 14.92 32.60
N ASP A 840 -1.84 15.65 31.79
CA ASP A 840 -0.81 16.59 32.26
C ASP A 840 -1.16 18.07 32.07
N ALA A 841 -2.20 18.42 31.30
CA ALA A 841 -2.75 19.78 31.31
C ALA A 841 -3.23 20.18 32.73
N GLY A 842 -3.65 19.21 33.55
CA GLY A 842 -3.92 19.42 34.96
C GLY A 842 -2.68 19.81 35.78
N PHE A 843 -1.47 19.38 35.41
CA PHE A 843 -0.23 19.73 36.12
C PHE A 843 0.32 21.10 35.67
N ALA A 844 0.30 21.40 34.37
CA ALA A 844 0.76 22.68 33.81
C ALA A 844 -0.17 23.86 34.13
N ARG A 845 -1.51 23.67 34.08
CA ARG A 845 -2.49 24.71 34.45
C ARG A 845 -2.47 25.06 35.94
N ARG A 846 -2.14 24.09 36.82
CA ARG A 846 -1.96 24.32 38.27
C ARG A 846 -0.78 25.25 38.60
N ARG A 847 0.15 25.48 37.67
CA ARG A 847 1.28 26.41 37.81
C ARG A 847 1.20 27.63 36.89
N GLY A 848 0.07 27.86 36.22
CA GLY A 848 -0.13 29.05 35.39
C GLY A 848 0.63 29.05 34.06
N LEU A 849 1.07 27.89 33.57
CA LEU A 849 1.71 27.77 32.26
C LEU A 849 0.65 27.51 31.18
N HIS A 850 0.57 28.40 30.19
CA HIS A 850 -0.39 28.30 29.10
C HIS A 850 0.05 27.24 28.09
N VAL A 851 -0.78 26.23 27.88
CA VAL A 851 -0.67 25.29 26.76
C VAL A 851 -1.51 25.87 25.61
N PRO A 852 -0.96 26.08 24.39
CA PRO A 852 -1.78 26.47 23.25
C PRO A 852 -2.76 25.34 22.89
N GLU A 853 -4.02 25.69 22.69
CA GLU A 853 -5.03 24.74 22.21
C GLU A 853 -4.74 24.33 20.76
N SER A 854 -4.97 23.05 20.45
CA SER A 854 -4.81 22.48 19.13
C SER A 854 -5.91 22.94 18.17
N GLU A 855 -5.56 23.72 17.15
CA GLU A 855 -6.43 24.00 15.99
C GLU A 855 -6.00 23.16 14.78
N ILE A 856 -6.44 21.91 14.72
CA ILE A 856 -6.73 21.24 13.44
C ILE A 856 -8.13 20.65 13.53
N VAL A 857 -9.10 21.55 13.51
CA VAL A 857 -10.41 21.25 12.95
C VAL A 857 -10.30 21.59 11.47
N VAL A 858 -10.68 20.67 10.58
CA VAL A 858 -10.97 21.03 9.18
C VAL A 858 -12.14 22.02 9.20
N GLY A 859 -11.81 23.30 9.31
CA GLY A 859 -12.74 24.41 9.29
C GLY A 859 -12.81 24.98 7.89
N ARG A 860 -13.82 24.56 7.11
CA ARG A 860 -14.31 25.40 6.02
C ARG A 860 -14.87 26.68 6.64
N GLU A 861 -14.24 27.80 6.28
CA GLU A 861 -14.63 29.21 6.41
C GLU A 861 -15.60 29.56 7.54
N LYS A 862 -15.10 30.34 8.51
CA LYS A 862 -15.94 31.24 9.31
C LYS A 862 -15.48 32.68 9.17
N ALA A 863 -16.47 33.51 8.86
CA ALA A 863 -16.40 34.95 8.74
C ALA A 863 -15.95 35.63 10.05
N ALA A 864 -15.34 36.79 9.86
CA ALA A 864 -14.78 37.68 10.87
C ALA A 864 -15.72 37.99 12.04
N SER A 865 -15.17 37.93 13.26
CA SER A 865 -15.69 38.63 14.42
C SER A 865 -14.53 39.38 15.08
N GLY A 866 -14.75 40.67 15.36
CA GLY A 866 -13.72 41.65 15.73
C GLY A 866 -13.15 41.51 17.14
N PRO A 867 -12.10 42.31 17.47
CA PRO A 867 -11.26 42.07 18.63
C PRO A 867 -11.86 42.64 19.92
N GLN A 868 -11.97 41.79 20.94
CA GLN A 868 -12.27 42.15 22.32
C GLN A 868 -10.95 42.40 23.08
N LYS A 869 -10.82 43.59 23.65
CA LYS A 869 -9.69 44.07 24.47
C LYS A 869 -9.85 43.65 25.93
N ASP A 870 -8.76 43.18 26.55
CA ASP A 870 -8.44 43.34 27.97
C ASP A 870 -6.91 43.46 28.09
N ARG A 871 -6.31 44.60 28.45
CA ARG A 871 -6.14 45.26 29.77
C ARG A 871 -5.20 44.52 30.74
N GLN A 872 -3.93 44.93 30.71
CA GLN A 872 -2.94 45.15 31.80
C GLN A 872 -1.57 45.35 31.07
N ALA A 873 -0.68 46.31 31.35
CA ALA A 873 -0.38 47.08 32.54
C ALA A 873 0.27 48.45 32.20
N GLU A 874 0.23 49.33 33.20
CA GLU A 874 0.99 50.58 33.46
C GLU A 874 2.51 50.43 33.21
N ALA A 875 3.36 51.45 33.10
CA ALA A 875 3.36 52.90 32.89
C ALA A 875 4.86 53.28 32.82
N VAL A 876 5.29 54.23 31.99
CA VAL A 876 6.30 55.26 32.28
C VAL A 876 6.32 56.27 31.12
N ARG A 877 6.34 57.55 31.49
CA ARG A 877 6.24 58.77 30.69
C ARG A 877 7.51 59.05 29.87
N THR A 878 7.37 59.72 28.72
CA THR A 878 8.02 61.03 28.43
C THR A 878 7.43 61.68 27.15
N PRO A 879 7.53 63.02 27.00
CA PRO A 879 6.65 63.84 26.14
C PRO A 879 7.18 64.15 24.72
N ASP A 880 6.24 64.56 23.86
CA ASP A 880 6.39 65.10 22.49
C ASP A 880 7.48 66.19 22.33
N PRO A 881 8.04 66.36 21.11
CA PRO A 881 7.58 67.50 20.30
C PRO A 881 7.37 67.21 18.80
N ALA A 882 6.55 68.08 18.21
CA ALA A 882 5.94 68.05 16.88
C ALA A 882 6.84 68.69 15.76
N PRO A 883 6.33 69.06 14.55
CA PRO A 883 6.66 68.36 13.30
C PRO A 883 7.21 69.26 12.17
N ALA A 884 7.81 68.70 11.11
CA ALA A 884 8.01 69.41 9.83
C ALA A 884 8.19 68.50 8.58
N GLN A 885 7.09 68.40 7.82
CA GLN A 885 6.91 68.37 6.34
C GLN A 885 8.04 67.94 5.37
N ARG A 886 7.75 66.97 4.47
CA ARG A 886 7.48 67.21 3.02
C ARG A 886 7.13 65.96 2.16
N LYS A 887 5.95 66.06 1.52
CA LYS A 887 5.55 65.77 0.11
C LYS A 887 5.68 64.36 -0.55
N ARG A 888 4.46 63.83 -0.81
CA ARG A 888 3.82 63.40 -2.09
C ARG A 888 4.32 62.16 -2.88
N GLY A 889 3.38 61.22 -3.04
CA GLY A 889 3.24 60.27 -4.16
C GLY A 889 1.77 59.82 -4.26
N MET A 890 1.30 59.59 -5.48
CA MET A 890 -0.09 59.44 -5.95
C MET A 890 -0.90 58.34 -5.21
N PHE A 891 -2.23 58.51 -5.10
CA PHE A 891 -3.24 57.64 -4.45
C PHE A 891 -3.59 57.89 -2.98
N ASP A 892 -3.61 59.16 -2.57
CA ASP A 892 -4.21 59.57 -1.30
C ASP A 892 -5.47 60.42 -1.60
N GLY A 893 -6.63 59.77 -1.60
CA GLY A 893 -7.89 60.39 -1.98
C GLY A 893 -9.02 59.38 -2.20
N LEU A 894 -9.53 58.79 -1.11
CA LEU A 894 -10.93 58.38 -0.91
C LEU A 894 -11.05 57.72 0.48
N ASP A 895 -11.12 58.55 1.52
CA ASP A 895 -11.59 58.15 2.85
C ASP A 895 -13.07 58.52 2.96
N LEU A 896 -13.92 57.49 3.07
CA LEU A 896 -15.31 57.59 3.48
C LEU A 896 -15.36 57.35 4.99
N SER A 897 -15.09 58.41 5.76
CA SER A 897 -15.42 58.43 7.18
C SER A 897 -16.71 59.22 7.39
N VAL A 898 -17.75 58.56 7.88
CA VAL A 898 -18.78 59.25 8.67
C VAL A 898 -19.08 58.42 9.91
N ARG A 899 -18.79 59.05 11.04
CA ARG A 899 -19.05 58.61 12.41
C ARG A 899 -20.55 58.47 12.67
N LEU A 900 -20.89 57.51 13.54
CA LEU A 900 -22.14 57.48 14.27
C LEU A 900 -22.34 58.76 15.10
N GLY A 901 -23.48 59.41 14.90
CA GLY A 901 -24.10 60.37 15.81
C GLY A 901 -25.51 59.88 16.18
N ARG A 902 -25.78 59.83 17.48
CA ARG A 902 -27.01 59.37 18.15
C ARG A 902 -28.28 60.11 17.73
N ARG A 903 -29.41 59.37 17.83
CA ARG A 903 -30.79 59.72 18.26
C ARG A 903 -31.39 61.01 17.65
N THR A 904 -32.55 61.00 17.02
CA THR A 904 -33.88 60.80 17.65
C THR A 904 -34.99 60.69 16.59
N SER A 905 -36.04 59.94 16.94
CA SER A 905 -37.48 60.18 16.70
C SER A 905 -38.02 60.57 15.31
N GLU A 906 -39.02 59.76 14.94
CA GLU A 906 -40.34 60.18 14.42
C GLU A 906 -40.51 60.58 12.95
N LYS A 907 -41.31 59.71 12.31
CA LYS A 907 -42.51 59.99 11.54
C LYS A 907 -42.39 60.63 10.16
N ASP A 908 -43.26 60.07 9.31
CA ASP A 908 -44.13 60.74 8.37
C ASP A 908 -43.83 60.64 6.85
N VAL A 909 -44.66 59.76 6.27
CA VAL A 909 -45.50 59.85 5.07
C VAL A 909 -44.89 60.05 3.66
N SER A 910 -45.31 59.11 2.81
CA SER A 910 -45.86 59.28 1.45
C SER A 910 -45.00 59.84 0.31
N ALA A 911 -44.81 58.94 -0.66
CA ALA A 911 -45.36 59.02 -2.02
C ALA A 911 -44.64 59.84 -3.11
N GLY A 912 -44.68 59.22 -4.31
CA GLY A 912 -44.52 59.86 -5.61
C GLY A 912 -43.19 59.51 -6.28
N MET A 913 -43.15 58.55 -7.23
CA MET A 913 -43.38 58.79 -8.67
C MET A 913 -42.26 59.66 -9.28
N ASN A 914 -41.67 59.41 -10.44
CA ASN A 914 -41.82 58.42 -11.50
C ASN A 914 -40.60 58.61 -12.44
N ALA A 915 -40.38 57.65 -13.35
CA ALA A 915 -39.89 57.76 -14.73
C ALA A 915 -39.00 58.96 -15.16
N GLY A 916 -37.93 58.81 -15.96
CA GLY A 916 -37.57 57.73 -16.86
C GLY A 916 -36.60 58.23 -17.94
N ALA A 917 -36.05 57.26 -18.70
CA ALA A 917 -35.62 57.31 -20.10
C ALA A 917 -34.95 58.58 -20.67
N SER A 918 -33.74 58.44 -21.23
CA SER A 918 -33.56 58.13 -22.67
C SER A 918 -32.20 58.59 -23.26
N LYS A 919 -31.65 57.70 -24.11
CA LYS A 919 -30.99 57.88 -25.43
C LYS A 919 -29.72 58.73 -25.65
N GLY A 920 -28.84 58.11 -26.48
CA GLY A 920 -27.94 58.74 -27.47
C GLY A 920 -26.47 58.82 -27.04
N GLU A 921 -25.44 58.66 -27.86
CA GLU A 921 -25.17 58.08 -29.20
C GLU A 921 -23.63 58.22 -29.41
N SER A 922 -23.08 57.56 -30.45
CA SER A 922 -21.71 57.67 -31.01
C SER A 922 -20.54 57.00 -30.26
N GLY A 923 -19.60 56.28 -30.87
CA GLY A 923 -19.36 55.88 -32.27
C GLY A 923 -17.97 55.21 -32.38
N VAL A 924 -17.81 54.30 -33.36
CA VAL A 924 -16.57 53.94 -34.10
C VAL A 924 -15.44 53.28 -33.27
N GLU A 925 -14.76 52.16 -33.58
CA GLU A 925 -14.76 51.07 -34.57
C GLU A 925 -13.62 50.12 -34.12
N ARG A 926 -13.77 48.78 -34.21
CA ARG A 926 -12.86 47.83 -34.93
C ARG A 926 -13.17 46.37 -34.57
N GLU A 927 -13.14 45.55 -35.61
CA GLU A 927 -13.73 44.20 -35.74
C GLU A 927 -12.93 43.05 -35.09
N ALA A 928 -13.68 42.18 -34.38
CA ALA A 928 -13.84 40.70 -34.40
C ALA A 928 -12.64 39.72 -34.64
N PRO A 929 -12.73 38.44 -34.16
CA PRO A 929 -13.70 37.47 -34.70
C PRO A 929 -14.59 36.75 -33.68
N ALA A 930 -15.65 36.16 -34.24
CA ALA A 930 -16.83 35.58 -33.62
C ALA A 930 -16.66 34.13 -33.12
N SER A 931 -17.49 33.77 -32.14
CA SER A 931 -17.73 32.42 -31.63
C SER A 931 -18.84 31.70 -32.45
N PRO A 932 -18.72 30.40 -32.74
CA PRO A 932 -19.56 29.68 -33.71
C PRO A 932 -20.96 29.26 -33.21
N PHE A 933 -21.51 29.89 -32.16
CA PHE A 933 -22.81 29.50 -31.58
C PHE A 933 -23.91 30.57 -31.68
N ALA A 934 -23.67 31.64 -32.44
CA ALA A 934 -24.70 32.64 -32.73
C ALA A 934 -25.70 32.11 -33.77
N GLY A 935 -26.63 31.24 -33.37
CA GLY A 935 -27.64 30.72 -34.29
C GLY A 935 -28.74 29.79 -33.78
N LEU A 936 -28.67 29.29 -32.54
CA LEU A 936 -29.71 28.38 -32.03
C LEU A 936 -30.82 29.13 -31.25
N ARG A 937 -31.96 29.35 -31.91
CA ARG A 937 -33.23 29.72 -31.26
C ARG A 937 -33.95 28.45 -30.79
N LEU A 938 -34.08 28.26 -29.48
CA LEU A 938 -35.04 27.33 -28.87
C LEU A 938 -36.33 28.06 -28.47
N PRO A 939 -37.51 27.43 -28.56
CA PRO A 939 -38.80 28.08 -28.35
C PRO A 939 -39.02 28.52 -26.89
N ARG A 940 -39.59 29.72 -26.71
CA ARG A 940 -39.99 30.28 -25.42
C ARG A 940 -41.12 29.45 -24.80
N VAL A 941 -40.82 28.74 -23.71
CA VAL A 941 -41.84 28.32 -22.74
C VAL A 941 -42.14 29.52 -21.84
N GLN A 942 -43.41 29.94 -21.81
CA GLN A 942 -43.89 30.99 -20.91
C GLN A 942 -43.65 30.57 -19.46
N ARG A 943 -42.83 31.32 -18.72
CA ARG A 943 -42.83 31.25 -17.26
C ARG A 943 -44.15 31.85 -16.77
N ALA A 944 -45.00 31.02 -16.19
CA ALA A 944 -46.09 31.50 -15.35
C ALA A 944 -45.49 32.36 -14.22
N GLN A 945 -46.09 33.53 -13.99
CA GLN A 945 -45.75 34.41 -12.89
C GLN A 945 -45.83 33.65 -11.56
N VAL A 946 -44.72 33.61 -10.82
CA VAL A 946 -44.77 33.27 -9.39
C VAL A 946 -45.42 34.47 -8.68
N PRO A 947 -46.48 34.28 -7.87
CA PRO A 947 -47.11 35.38 -7.17
C PRO A 947 -46.12 36.07 -6.24
N ALA A 948 -46.07 37.40 -6.32
CA ALA A 948 -45.34 38.23 -5.39
C ALA A 948 -46.16 38.43 -4.11
N GLY A 949 -45.53 38.14 -2.96
CA GLY A 949 -45.99 38.56 -1.64
C GLY A 949 -46.89 37.56 -0.93
N LEU A 950 -46.31 36.85 0.04
CA LEU A 950 -46.77 36.88 1.43
C LEU A 950 -45.64 36.32 2.31
N ASP A 951 -45.07 37.22 3.12
CA ASP A 951 -44.33 36.88 4.32
C ASP A 951 -45.08 35.81 5.11
N GLY A 952 -44.45 34.65 5.25
CA GLY A 952 -44.93 33.53 6.05
C GLY A 952 -44.05 33.27 7.25
N PHE A 953 -43.41 34.30 7.83
CA PHE A 953 -43.05 34.22 9.23
C PHE A 953 -44.36 34.35 10.01
N ILE A 954 -45.06 33.22 10.21
CA ILE A 954 -46.15 33.16 11.18
C ILE A 954 -45.46 33.23 12.54
N PRO A 955 -45.57 34.34 13.28
CA PRO A 955 -45.06 34.39 14.64
C PRO A 955 -45.84 33.35 15.45
N GLY A 956 -45.16 32.33 15.97
CA GLY A 956 -45.76 31.19 16.66
C GLY A 956 -45.78 29.86 15.89
N SER A 957 -45.21 29.78 14.68
CA SER A 957 -45.04 28.50 13.97
C SER A 957 -43.89 27.67 14.54
N ASP A 958 -44.17 26.40 14.81
CA ASP A 958 -43.23 25.41 15.36
C ASP A 958 -41.92 25.33 14.54
N PRO A 959 -40.74 25.54 15.16
CA PRO A 959 -39.44 25.46 14.50
C PRO A 959 -39.23 24.15 13.71
N LEU A 960 -39.82 23.04 14.18
CA LEU A 960 -39.75 21.76 13.49
C LEU A 960 -40.53 21.79 12.17
N GLN A 961 -41.74 22.36 12.15
CA GLN A 961 -42.56 22.48 10.94
C GLN A 961 -41.86 23.36 9.89
N GLN A 962 -41.18 24.42 10.32
CA GLN A 962 -40.42 25.27 9.40
C GLN A 962 -39.24 24.52 8.76
N ALA A 963 -38.49 23.76 9.56
CA ALA A 963 -37.36 22.98 9.05
C ALA A 963 -37.83 21.88 8.09
N VAL A 964 -38.92 21.18 8.43
CA VAL A 964 -39.54 20.15 7.58
C VAL A 964 -40.05 20.73 6.26
N GLU A 965 -40.66 21.92 6.27
CA GLU A 965 -41.14 22.57 5.03
C GLU A 965 -40.00 23.02 4.11
N ARG A 966 -38.89 23.54 4.67
CA ARG A 966 -37.69 23.86 3.88
C ARG A 966 -37.09 22.61 3.25
N TYR A 967 -37.00 21.53 4.03
CA TYR A 967 -36.53 20.24 3.53
C TYR A 967 -37.43 19.71 2.41
N ALA A 968 -38.74 19.75 2.60
CA ALA A 968 -39.72 19.30 1.61
C ALA A 968 -39.58 20.04 0.27
N ARG A 969 -39.41 21.37 0.30
CA ARG A 969 -39.24 22.18 -0.92
C ARG A 969 -37.94 21.84 -1.65
N ALA A 970 -36.83 21.76 -0.93
CA ALA A 970 -35.55 21.40 -1.53
C ALA A 970 -35.57 19.97 -2.10
N TRP A 971 -36.28 19.05 -1.44
CA TRP A 971 -36.48 17.68 -1.90
C TRP A 971 -37.28 17.64 -3.21
N VAL A 972 -38.43 18.31 -3.24
CA VAL A 972 -39.29 18.36 -4.45
C VAL A 972 -38.56 18.98 -5.62
N ASP A 973 -37.76 20.03 -5.39
CA ASP A 973 -37.00 20.69 -6.45
C ASP A 973 -35.88 19.78 -7.03
N ALA A 974 -35.14 19.08 -6.16
CA ALA A 974 -34.13 18.13 -6.58
C ALA A 974 -34.74 16.91 -7.30
N GLU A 975 -35.82 16.35 -6.77
CA GLU A 975 -36.46 15.17 -7.36
C GLU A 975 -37.17 15.48 -8.69
N ARG A 976 -37.63 16.73 -8.88
CA ARG A 976 -38.17 17.18 -10.16
C ARG A 976 -37.15 17.01 -11.29
N MET A 977 -35.86 17.30 -11.06
CA MET A 977 -34.81 17.09 -12.05
C MET A 977 -34.65 15.59 -12.35
N VAL A 978 -34.59 14.76 -11.31
CA VAL A 978 -34.47 13.30 -11.45
C VAL A 978 -35.62 12.70 -12.24
N ARG A 979 -36.87 13.12 -11.99
CA ARG A 979 -38.05 12.64 -12.74
C ARG A 979 -38.08 13.08 -14.20
N GLN A 980 -37.39 14.16 -14.53
CA GLN A 980 -37.24 14.64 -15.89
C GLN A 980 -35.98 14.07 -16.57
N GLU A 981 -35.31 13.11 -15.93
CA GLU A 981 -34.03 12.53 -16.37
C GLU A 981 -32.93 13.60 -16.56
N LEU A 982 -33.04 14.70 -15.82
CA LEU A 982 -32.08 15.80 -15.84
C LEU A 982 -31.14 15.69 -14.63
N PRO A 983 -29.87 16.10 -14.78
CA PRO A 983 -28.94 16.15 -13.66
C PRO A 983 -29.42 17.18 -12.62
N VAL A 984 -29.46 16.78 -11.34
CA VAL A 984 -29.73 17.70 -10.22
C VAL A 984 -28.59 18.71 -10.16
N LEU A 985 -28.92 20.00 -10.22
CA LEU A 985 -27.92 21.07 -10.27
C LEU A 985 -27.24 21.24 -8.91
N GLU A 986 -25.98 21.70 -8.90
CA GLU A 986 -25.18 21.83 -7.67
C GLU A 986 -25.83 22.72 -6.61
N HIS A 987 -26.52 23.80 -7.01
CA HIS A 987 -27.24 24.64 -6.05
C HIS A 987 -28.44 23.93 -5.42
N GLN A 988 -29.08 22.99 -6.13
CA GLN A 988 -30.21 22.19 -5.61
C GLN A 988 -29.71 21.10 -4.65
N LYS A 989 -28.58 20.45 -4.98
CA LYS A 989 -27.90 19.51 -4.06
C LYS A 989 -27.49 20.23 -2.77
N LYS A 990 -26.90 21.42 -2.89
CA LYS A 990 -26.52 22.27 -1.75
C LYS A 990 -27.73 22.68 -0.92
N ALA A 991 -28.81 23.13 -1.55
CA ALA A 991 -30.05 23.52 -0.86
C ALA A 991 -30.68 22.34 -0.09
N LEU A 992 -30.70 21.14 -0.68
CA LEU A 992 -31.20 19.93 -0.01
C LEU A 992 -30.33 19.53 1.18
N PHE A 993 -29.00 19.62 1.03
CA PHE A 993 -28.04 19.35 2.09
C PHE A 993 -28.16 20.33 3.27
N GLU A 994 -28.28 21.63 2.97
CA GLU A 994 -28.45 22.68 3.99
C GLU A 994 -29.79 22.52 4.72
N ALA A 995 -30.88 22.25 4.00
CA ALA A 995 -32.19 22.00 4.60
C ALA A 995 -32.20 20.72 5.46
N GLY A 996 -31.45 19.68 5.07
CA GLY A 996 -31.27 18.46 5.87
C GLY A 996 -30.57 18.73 7.19
N ARG A 997 -29.47 19.49 7.14
CA ARG A 997 -28.75 19.95 8.35
C ARG A 997 -29.61 20.81 9.27
N ASP A 998 -30.45 21.67 8.71
CA ASP A 998 -31.37 22.50 9.49
C ASP A 998 -32.39 21.62 10.24
N LEU A 999 -32.95 20.61 9.58
CA LEU A 999 -33.86 19.64 10.19
C LEU A 999 -33.17 18.83 11.30
N GLU A 1000 -31.95 18.37 11.07
CA GLU A 1000 -31.16 17.60 12.04
C GLU A 1000 -30.80 18.42 13.29
N ARG A 1001 -30.56 19.74 13.14
CA ARG A 1001 -30.32 20.65 14.27
C ARG A 1001 -31.56 20.85 15.13
N VAL A 1002 -32.75 20.89 14.52
CA VAL A 1002 -34.02 21.06 15.26
C VAL A 1002 -34.46 19.75 15.90
N ARG A 1003 -34.26 18.61 15.22
CA ARG A 1003 -34.58 17.28 15.74
C ARG A 1003 -33.52 16.28 15.29
N ARG A 1004 -32.77 15.75 16.26
CA ARG A 1004 -31.77 14.70 16.04
C ARG A 1004 -32.44 13.44 15.45
N GLY A 1005 -31.92 12.97 14.32
CA GLY A 1005 -32.47 11.89 13.50
C GLY A 1005 -33.60 12.30 12.57
N GLY A 1006 -33.99 13.58 12.55
CA GLY A 1006 -35.17 14.06 11.82
C GLY A 1006 -35.05 13.90 10.31
N GLU A 1007 -33.86 14.05 9.73
CA GLU A 1007 -33.66 13.83 8.29
C GLU A 1007 -33.85 12.36 7.91
N ALA A 1008 -33.28 11.44 8.70
CA ALA A 1008 -33.40 10.00 8.47
C ALA A 1008 -34.84 9.52 8.65
N ASP A 1009 -35.51 9.97 9.72
CA ASP A 1009 -36.90 9.63 10.02
C ASP A 1009 -37.85 10.18 8.93
N LEU A 1010 -37.64 11.41 8.44
CA LEU A 1010 -38.46 11.98 7.37
C LEU A 1010 -38.26 11.26 6.03
N ARG A 1011 -37.01 10.91 5.68
CA ARG A 1011 -36.73 10.07 4.49
C ARG A 1011 -37.37 8.69 4.60
N ALA A 1012 -37.32 8.07 5.77
CA ALA A 1012 -37.96 6.78 6.02
C ALA A 1012 -39.48 6.90 5.86
N ALA A 1013 -40.09 7.96 6.40
CA ALA A 1013 -41.53 8.21 6.27
C ALA A 1013 -41.93 8.37 4.80
N LEU A 1014 -41.17 9.16 4.02
CA LEU A 1014 -41.38 9.32 2.59
C LEU A 1014 -41.22 8.00 1.81
N LYS A 1015 -40.37 7.09 2.29
CA LYS A 1015 -40.16 5.76 1.67
C LYS A 1015 -41.25 4.74 2.03
N HIS A 1016 -41.75 4.75 3.26
CA HIS A 1016 -42.58 3.67 3.79
C HIS A 1016 -44.06 4.03 3.98
N GLN A 1017 -44.41 5.32 3.99
CA GLN A 1017 -45.78 5.79 4.20
C GLN A 1017 -46.28 6.51 2.94
N PRO A 1018 -47.12 5.85 2.11
CA PRO A 1018 -47.64 6.42 0.87
C PRO A 1018 -48.38 7.75 1.07
N GLU A 1019 -49.08 7.92 2.20
CA GLU A 1019 -49.87 9.10 2.53
C GLU A 1019 -48.97 10.31 2.80
N ILE A 1020 -47.81 10.09 3.42
CA ILE A 1020 -46.79 11.13 3.69
C ILE A 1020 -46.11 11.54 2.38
N ARG A 1021 -45.83 10.58 1.50
CA ARG A 1021 -45.32 10.85 0.14
C ARG A 1021 -46.34 11.61 -0.71
N GLN A 1022 -47.62 11.25 -0.64
CA GLN A 1022 -48.68 11.98 -1.33
C GLN A 1022 -48.80 13.41 -0.80
N ALA A 1023 -48.70 13.61 0.51
CA ALA A 1023 -48.70 14.93 1.14
C ALA A 1023 -47.51 15.81 0.70
N LEU A 1024 -46.34 15.22 0.45
CA LEU A 1024 -45.16 15.95 -0.04
C LEU A 1024 -45.44 16.70 -1.35
N TYR A 1025 -46.14 16.07 -2.29
CA TYR A 1025 -46.44 16.65 -3.61
C TYR A 1025 -47.84 17.26 -3.72
N GLY A 1026 -48.79 16.85 -2.87
CA GLY A 1026 -50.20 17.26 -2.95
C GLY A 1026 -50.61 18.37 -2.00
N LEU A 1027 -49.78 18.71 -1.01
CA LEU A 1027 -50.02 19.81 -0.06
C LEU A 1027 -48.90 20.86 -0.14
N GLU A 1028 -49.19 22.07 0.31
CA GLU A 1028 -48.21 23.16 0.34
C GLU A 1028 -48.16 23.85 1.72
N GLY A 1029 -47.02 24.46 2.03
CA GLY A 1029 -46.86 25.33 3.19
C GLY A 1029 -47.11 24.61 4.53
N PRO A 1030 -47.75 25.28 5.51
CA PRO A 1030 -47.95 24.72 6.86
C PRO A 1030 -48.73 23.40 6.88
N ALA A 1031 -49.63 23.17 5.92
CA ALA A 1031 -50.41 21.93 5.85
C ALA A 1031 -49.53 20.73 5.46
N ARG A 1032 -48.62 20.91 4.48
CA ARG A 1032 -47.60 19.91 4.14
C ARG A 1032 -46.66 19.65 5.31
N ALA A 1033 -46.17 20.73 5.94
CA ALA A 1033 -45.26 20.65 7.07
C ALA A 1033 -45.83 19.79 8.22
N ARG A 1034 -47.08 20.07 8.63
CA ARG A 1034 -47.76 19.29 9.68
C ARG A 1034 -47.87 17.81 9.32
N LYS A 1035 -48.28 17.52 8.08
CA LYS A 1035 -48.46 16.14 7.63
C LYS A 1035 -47.14 15.38 7.56
N LEU A 1036 -46.06 16.03 7.13
CA LEU A 1036 -44.72 15.45 7.13
C LEU A 1036 -44.15 15.25 8.53
N VAL A 1037 -44.47 16.13 9.49
CA VAL A 1037 -44.12 15.95 10.91
C VAL A 1037 -44.83 14.74 11.51
N GLU A 1038 -46.11 14.49 11.17
CA GLU A 1038 -46.81 13.27 11.60
C GLU A 1038 -46.06 12.00 11.13
N GLY A 1039 -45.57 12.01 9.88
CA GLY A 1039 -44.77 10.92 9.32
C GLY A 1039 -43.46 10.70 10.08
N LEU A 1040 -42.76 11.80 10.39
CA LEU A 1040 -41.52 11.79 11.17
C LEU A 1040 -41.76 11.23 12.59
N GLU A 1041 -42.82 11.67 13.27
CA GLU A 1041 -43.18 11.16 14.60
C GLU A 1041 -43.61 9.69 14.58
N HIS A 1042 -44.26 9.26 13.51
CA HIS A 1042 -44.56 7.84 13.30
C HIS A 1042 -43.27 7.03 13.17
N GLU A 1043 -42.30 7.47 12.37
CA GLU A 1043 -41.01 6.78 12.21
C GLU A 1043 -40.19 6.75 13.50
N ASP A 1044 -40.20 7.83 14.28
CA ASP A 1044 -39.55 7.87 15.58
C ASP A 1044 -40.18 6.87 16.57
N ARG A 1045 -41.52 6.72 16.56
CA ARG A 1045 -42.22 5.70 17.35
C ARG A 1045 -41.89 4.29 16.87
N VAL A 1046 -41.87 4.05 15.56
CA VAL A 1046 -41.46 2.75 15.00
C VAL A 1046 -40.04 2.42 15.43
N ARG A 1047 -39.10 3.36 15.34
CA ARG A 1047 -37.72 3.15 15.77
C ARG A 1047 -37.60 2.83 17.26
N LYS A 1048 -38.44 3.43 18.12
CA LYS A 1048 -38.40 3.20 19.58
C LYS A 1048 -39.17 1.96 20.03
N SER A 1049 -40.21 1.54 19.30
CA SER A 1049 -41.04 0.38 19.65
C SER A 1049 -40.61 -0.88 18.88
N PRO A 1050 -40.07 -1.91 19.55
CA PRO A 1050 -39.75 -3.19 18.92
C PRO A 1050 -40.95 -3.84 18.24
N ASP A 1051 -42.15 -3.72 18.81
CA ASP A 1051 -43.39 -4.27 18.23
C ASP A 1051 -43.78 -3.63 16.90
N LEU A 1052 -43.64 -2.30 16.80
CA LEU A 1052 -43.90 -1.58 15.55
C LEU A 1052 -42.84 -1.90 14.48
N ARG A 1053 -41.56 -2.08 14.88
CA ARG A 1053 -40.52 -2.58 13.96
C ARG A 1053 -40.85 -3.99 13.47
N ALA A 1054 -41.31 -4.87 14.36
CA ALA A 1054 -41.71 -6.23 14.02
C ALA A 1054 -42.89 -6.25 13.06
N ALA A 1055 -43.93 -5.47 13.34
CA ALA A 1055 -45.09 -5.35 12.44
C ALA A 1055 -44.70 -4.82 11.05
N ARG A 1056 -43.80 -3.83 10.98
CA ARG A 1056 -43.28 -3.31 9.71
C ARG A 1056 -42.42 -4.34 8.97
N PHE A 1057 -41.62 -5.11 9.71
CA PHE A 1057 -40.81 -6.19 9.16
C PHE A 1057 -41.70 -7.29 8.56
N VAL A 1058 -42.73 -7.73 9.29
CA VAL A 1058 -43.73 -8.71 8.81
C VAL A 1058 -44.42 -8.20 7.54
N LYS A 1059 -44.83 -6.93 7.50
CA LYS A 1059 -45.47 -6.35 6.30
C LYS A 1059 -44.54 -6.31 5.08
N ALA A 1060 -43.25 -6.08 5.29
CA ALA A 1060 -42.25 -6.11 4.22
C ALA A 1060 -41.87 -7.54 3.80
N TRP A 1061 -41.97 -8.49 4.73
CA TRP A 1061 -41.59 -9.89 4.55
C TRP A 1061 -42.33 -10.59 3.41
N ASP A 1062 -43.62 -10.30 3.26
CA ASP A 1062 -44.48 -10.90 2.24
C ASP A 1062 -44.09 -10.51 0.80
N GLY A 1063 -43.31 -9.43 0.64
CA GLY A 1063 -42.82 -8.95 -0.66
C GLY A 1063 -41.40 -9.38 -1.02
N LEU A 1064 -40.70 -10.13 -0.15
CA LEU A 1064 -39.29 -10.49 -0.34
C LEU A 1064 -39.14 -11.87 -0.99
N SER A 1065 -38.15 -12.01 -1.90
CA SER A 1065 -37.74 -13.32 -2.40
C SER A 1065 -37.09 -14.16 -1.30
N ARG A 1066 -37.01 -15.50 -1.47
CA ARG A 1066 -36.38 -16.39 -0.46
C ARG A 1066 -34.94 -16.02 -0.12
N GLU A 1067 -34.18 -15.56 -1.10
CA GLU A 1067 -32.79 -15.14 -0.92
C GLU A 1067 -32.72 -13.84 -0.12
N GLN A 1068 -33.60 -12.87 -0.43
CA GLN A 1068 -33.74 -11.62 0.32
C GLN A 1068 -34.24 -11.84 1.75
N GLN A 1069 -35.16 -12.79 1.96
CA GLN A 1069 -35.61 -13.22 3.29
C GLN A 1069 -34.45 -13.78 4.12
N GLY A 1070 -33.55 -14.55 3.50
CA GLY A 1070 -32.33 -15.07 4.15
C GLY A 1070 -31.34 -13.97 4.54
N VAL A 1071 -31.20 -12.92 3.71
CA VAL A 1071 -30.38 -11.74 4.03
C VAL A 1071 -31.03 -10.91 5.14
N ALA A 1072 -32.34 -10.66 5.06
CA ALA A 1072 -33.09 -9.91 6.06
C ALA A 1072 -32.99 -10.56 7.46
N LEU A 1073 -33.06 -11.89 7.55
CA LEU A 1073 -32.86 -12.62 8.81
C LEU A 1073 -31.41 -12.55 9.33
N LYS A 1074 -30.40 -12.45 8.46
CA LYS A 1074 -29.00 -12.25 8.89
C LYS A 1074 -28.78 -10.86 9.46
N GLU A 1075 -29.43 -9.84 8.89
CA GLU A 1075 -29.37 -8.47 9.38
C GLU A 1075 -30.14 -8.28 10.69
N LEU A 1076 -31.23 -9.04 10.89
CA LEU A 1076 -32.03 -9.06 12.11
C LEU A 1076 -31.21 -9.39 13.37
N LYS A 1077 -30.14 -10.18 13.24
CA LYS A 1077 -29.24 -10.58 14.34
C LYS A 1077 -28.52 -9.39 15.02
N ARG A 1078 -28.71 -8.17 14.50
CA ARG A 1078 -28.21 -6.92 15.10
C ARG A 1078 -29.22 -6.22 16.01
N ASP A 1079 -30.48 -6.69 16.08
CA ASP A 1079 -31.55 -6.16 16.94
C ASP A 1079 -32.24 -7.32 17.71
N ALA A 1080 -31.68 -7.67 18.88
CA ALA A 1080 -32.11 -8.82 19.68
C ALA A 1080 -33.57 -8.71 20.19
N GLN A 1081 -34.08 -7.49 20.39
CA GLN A 1081 -35.46 -7.27 20.84
C GLN A 1081 -36.46 -7.57 19.71
N LEU A 1082 -36.13 -7.14 18.48
CA LEU A 1082 -36.91 -7.43 17.28
C LEU A 1082 -36.91 -8.92 16.94
N GLU A 1083 -35.76 -9.59 17.09
CA GLU A 1083 -35.62 -11.03 16.89
C GLU A 1083 -36.52 -11.83 17.84
N SER A 1084 -36.58 -11.45 19.12
CA SER A 1084 -37.44 -12.11 20.12
C SER A 1084 -38.92 -12.07 19.75
N ILE A 1085 -39.42 -10.94 19.25
CA ILE A 1085 -40.83 -10.75 18.88
C ILE A 1085 -41.16 -11.51 17.58
N LEU A 1086 -40.24 -11.50 16.60
CA LEU A 1086 -40.46 -12.21 15.32
C LEU A 1086 -40.38 -13.74 15.46
N ARG A 1087 -39.70 -14.26 16.49
CA ARG A 1087 -39.74 -15.69 16.86
C ARG A 1087 -41.15 -16.15 17.22
N GLU A 1088 -41.87 -15.35 18.01
CA GLU A 1088 -43.27 -15.64 18.39
C GLU A 1088 -44.23 -15.55 17.20
N LYS A 1089 -43.91 -14.71 16.21
CA LYS A 1089 -44.66 -14.52 14.96
C LYS A 1089 -44.17 -15.37 13.78
N SER A 1090 -43.30 -16.35 14.00
CA SER A 1090 -42.73 -17.23 12.96
C SER A 1090 -43.78 -17.90 12.07
N ARG A 1091 -44.94 -18.25 12.64
CA ARG A 1091 -46.09 -18.80 11.89
C ARG A 1091 -46.77 -17.77 10.98
N GLU A 1092 -46.86 -16.51 11.40
CA GLU A 1092 -47.42 -15.41 10.60
C GLU A 1092 -46.51 -15.09 9.40
N LEU A 1093 -45.20 -15.26 9.55
CA LEU A 1093 -44.19 -15.09 8.48
C LEU A 1093 -44.16 -16.27 7.48
N GLY A 1094 -45.04 -17.28 7.64
CA GLY A 1094 -45.07 -18.47 6.79
C GLY A 1094 -43.85 -19.39 6.94
N ILE A 1095 -43.05 -19.21 8.01
CA ILE A 1095 -41.82 -19.96 8.24
C ILE A 1095 -42.17 -21.31 8.85
N ARG A 1096 -41.87 -22.39 8.11
CA ARG A 1096 -42.13 -23.77 8.58
C ARG A 1096 -41.09 -24.18 9.62
N LYS A 1097 -41.56 -24.73 10.74
CA LYS A 1097 -40.70 -25.27 11.81
C LYS A 1097 -39.71 -26.30 11.24
N GLY A 1098 -38.41 -26.12 11.50
CA GLY A 1098 -37.31 -26.94 10.95
C GLY A 1098 -36.83 -26.55 9.53
N SER A 1099 -37.32 -25.46 8.96
CA SER A 1099 -36.79 -24.92 7.70
C SER A 1099 -35.49 -24.13 7.91
N THR A 1100 -34.71 -23.90 6.86
CA THR A 1100 -33.50 -23.06 6.92
C THR A 1100 -33.76 -21.64 7.44
N LEU A 1101 -34.95 -21.08 7.17
CA LEU A 1101 -35.38 -19.79 7.70
C LEU A 1101 -35.78 -19.88 9.19
N ASP A 1102 -36.42 -20.98 9.61
CA ASP A 1102 -36.74 -21.25 11.02
C ASP A 1102 -35.47 -21.44 11.86
N HIS A 1103 -34.47 -22.12 11.32
CA HIS A 1103 -33.14 -22.24 11.93
C HIS A 1103 -32.38 -20.91 12.00
N GLY A 1104 -32.65 -20.00 11.06
CA GLY A 1104 -32.15 -18.62 11.10
C GLY A 1104 -32.72 -17.81 12.26
N LEU A 1105 -33.98 -18.05 12.62
CA LEU A 1105 -34.68 -17.44 13.75
C LEU A 1105 -34.47 -18.16 15.09
N HIS A 1106 -34.23 -19.48 15.11
CA HIS A 1106 -34.06 -20.30 16.31
C HIS A 1106 -32.74 -21.10 16.32
N PRO A 1107 -31.57 -20.44 16.45
CA PRO A 1107 -30.26 -21.09 16.32
C PRO A 1107 -29.94 -22.13 17.42
N HIS A 1108 -30.47 -21.98 18.65
CA HIS A 1108 -30.17 -22.87 19.78
C HIS A 1108 -30.82 -24.27 19.72
N GLN A 1109 -31.81 -24.50 18.85
CA GLN A 1109 -32.47 -25.81 18.76
C GLN A 1109 -31.63 -26.87 18.01
N ARG A 1110 -30.53 -26.45 17.36
CA ARG A 1110 -29.62 -27.34 16.63
C ARG A 1110 -28.87 -28.31 17.56
N GLU A 1111 -28.54 -27.87 18.77
CA GLU A 1111 -27.79 -28.67 19.76
C GLU A 1111 -28.65 -29.76 20.40
N GLN A 1112 -29.93 -29.48 20.69
CA GLN A 1112 -30.83 -30.46 21.31
C GLN A 1112 -31.35 -31.53 20.33
N ALA A 1113 -31.54 -31.19 19.05
CA ALA A 1113 -31.95 -32.17 18.03
C ALA A 1113 -30.85 -33.20 17.73
N LEU A 1114 -29.59 -32.79 17.80
CA LEU A 1114 -28.42 -33.66 17.61
C LEU A 1114 -28.14 -34.57 18.82
N SER A 1115 -28.59 -34.22 20.03
CA SER A 1115 -28.44 -35.11 21.20
C SER A 1115 -29.51 -36.22 21.26
N ARG A 1116 -30.71 -35.96 20.71
CA ARG A 1116 -31.80 -36.96 20.68
C ARG A 1116 -31.64 -38.04 19.60
N SER A 1117 -30.89 -37.79 18.52
CA SER A 1117 -30.60 -38.83 17.52
C SER A 1117 -29.53 -39.82 17.97
N ARG A 1118 -28.68 -39.44 18.94
CA ARG A 1118 -27.61 -40.30 19.48
C ARG A 1118 -28.07 -41.35 20.51
N SER A 1119 -29.26 -41.20 21.09
CA SER A 1119 -29.80 -42.15 22.09
C SER A 1119 -30.63 -43.30 21.50
N ARG A 1120 -30.96 -43.27 20.20
CA ARG A 1120 -31.75 -44.33 19.52
C ARG A 1120 -30.92 -45.32 18.70
N GLY A 1121 -29.60 -45.13 18.61
CA GLY A 1121 -28.71 -46.01 17.84
C GLY A 1121 -27.92 -47.05 18.64
N MET A 1122 -28.09 -47.10 19.98
CA MET A 1122 -27.33 -48.00 20.86
C MET A 1122 -28.11 -49.24 21.33
N ASP A 1123 -29.31 -49.48 20.81
CA ASP A 1123 -30.14 -50.62 21.20
C ASP A 1123 -30.77 -51.26 19.95
N MET A 1124 -30.00 -52.09 19.24
CA MET A 1124 -30.46 -53.18 18.33
C MET A 1124 -29.27 -53.95 17.71
N GLY A 1125 -29.05 -55.18 18.21
CA GLY A 1125 -28.34 -56.32 17.58
C GLY A 1125 -26.81 -56.36 17.74
N MET A 1126 -26.15 -57.42 18.24
CA MET A 1126 -26.39 -58.88 18.10
C MET A 1126 -26.85 -59.33 16.73
#